data_AF-A0A9W8VAI9-F1
#
_entry.id   AF-A0A9W8VAI9-F1
#
_cell.length_a   1.000
_cell.length_b   1.000
_cell.length_c   1.000
_cell.angle_alpha   90.00
_cell.angle_beta   90.00
_cell.angle_gamma   90.00
#
_symmetry.space_group_name_H-M   'P 1'
#
loop_
_entity.id
_entity.type
_entity.pdbx_description
1 polymer ?
#
loop_
_entity_poly.entity_id
_entity_poly.type
_entity_poly.pdbx_seq_one_letter_code
_entity_poly.pdbx_strand_id
1 'polypeptide(L)'
;MTSCQTTLPGSWYTSKAIYGLERRAIFLKSWILLGAVTKWPTAGENYTAQLAEINYTIRRSSDDWKTTKIFDDSGTEIRSHLTPGGLLFMTLSDETVSFEEFFPGLEDKISSVDFTNLPLRRPLKYVGNYNWKAMVDGYQECLHCAYAHPEFSRKYAPTTYKVINNHNYSQHLAGDENQKNDGLFFYLFPNSTLSIYGGGMTSWRVCPLEDPSQSIMEFDYYHTAPCGSEEFEEYYRFTRNVALEDIELCENTQGNLNVGIYTEGILNPKKENGVMYYQGQDARLVRQKDGNATNKNRHARNVPGGSLVPNPLDEHNDVGNDESLDQPQASFIEADDSESMEAVPSPLGQDVVAGNMQTPGSMAEWALNLSFSPSEQAANFDTFFFHLRDNLELSRHSPIPKPSLNGRQSQDPTPTTGSILEDGFLMDFLSGTGNGETSPMDQIHYGPEPIGLAFPGKGESPSLHLPETPFSFSDGSTLLTLYRQPVISDDSPESIAILYNNRTCEVLSIKEDPIGNPWRKVVWPLAQKHPALYHAVAAMTCFNGARSLPQLRVQGAKHLESSVIKLSRGLESNMRLEVALITTLTLSIAQTWYYPRASNGINHINKAKDMLQEALSHGKDPHQLEGGLKLGFLANLWLYMDVLTRITCSSVQNMDLNFMKACTFTPSGASGFQIDPLMGCARTLFPLIGRVADLVHRVRKSPNKLNSPTIVSRALELKIGVEKWAPDESLQAPLTVDSLTPSDSDLVQTANAHKWATLLLLYQAVPELPIRFSFSEAAQRILVYIATIPLTSRAVIFLILPLMIAGCEATDAEDREWVSDRWQSMIMGNSSGIVERCLEVTREVWKRRDGKESRCETCSHLSNGFDRGVLTQNGFDTSCQCSYEGSLNSASFVYQGQIKAGCAENVVKSRYHWLSVMNEWAWEVMLG
;
A
#
# COMPACT_ATOMS: atom_id res chain seq x y z
N MET A 1 15.06 -19.11 41.08
CA MET A 1 14.87 -18.62 39.69
C MET A 1 13.68 -17.69 39.72
N THR A 2 13.86 -16.41 39.38
CA THR A 2 12.73 -15.49 39.18
C THR A 2 11.94 -15.94 37.96
N SER A 3 10.61 -15.98 38.05
CA SER A 3 9.77 -16.29 36.90
C SER A 3 9.92 -15.21 35.84
N CYS A 4 10.22 -15.60 34.59
CA CYS A 4 10.12 -14.69 33.46
C CYS A 4 8.70 -14.12 33.41
N GLN A 5 8.55 -12.80 33.23
CA GLN A 5 7.24 -12.23 32.98
C GLN A 5 6.82 -12.49 31.54
N THR A 6 5.56 -12.85 31.38
CA THR A 6 4.94 -13.16 30.11
C THR A 6 3.88 -12.12 29.74
N THR A 7 3.50 -12.09 28.47
CA THR A 7 2.32 -11.37 28.01
C THR A 7 1.05 -11.89 28.69
N LEU A 8 -0.04 -11.14 28.60
CA LEU A 8 -1.39 -11.69 28.78
C LEU A 8 -1.57 -12.94 27.91
N PRO A 9 -2.34 -13.94 28.36
CA PRO A 9 -2.69 -15.09 27.55
C PRO A 9 -3.41 -14.66 26.26
N GLY A 10 -3.15 -15.31 25.13
CA GLY A 10 -3.74 -14.98 23.83
C GLY A 10 -5.27 -14.89 23.84
N SER A 11 -5.94 -15.63 24.74
CA SER A 11 -7.39 -15.54 24.95
C SER A 11 -7.90 -14.18 25.44
N TRP A 12 -7.05 -13.33 26.03
CA TRP A 12 -7.42 -11.96 26.44
C TRP A 12 -7.61 -11.02 25.26
N TYR A 13 -7.06 -11.36 24.09
CA TYR A 13 -7.20 -10.59 22.85
C TYR A 13 -8.37 -11.06 21.97
N THR A 14 -9.06 -12.14 22.35
CA THR A 14 -10.14 -12.77 21.56
C THR A 14 -11.42 -13.04 22.36
N SER A 15 -11.36 -13.10 23.70
CA SER A 15 -12.51 -13.43 24.54
C SER A 15 -13.44 -12.24 24.76
N LYS A 16 -14.66 -12.33 24.21
CA LYS A 16 -15.74 -11.37 24.45
C LYS A 16 -16.12 -11.26 25.94
N ALA A 17 -15.89 -12.31 26.73
CA ALA A 17 -16.12 -12.29 28.18
C ALA A 17 -15.08 -11.46 28.95
N ILE A 18 -13.79 -11.60 28.59
CA ILE A 18 -12.70 -10.78 29.14
C ILE A 18 -12.88 -9.32 28.72
N TYR A 19 -13.12 -9.06 27.44
CA TYR A 19 -13.40 -7.71 26.94
C TYR A 19 -14.62 -7.06 27.64
N GLY A 20 -15.68 -7.83 27.91
CA GLY A 20 -16.81 -7.34 28.71
C GLY A 20 -16.44 -6.98 30.15
N LEU A 21 -15.43 -7.62 30.75
CA LEU A 21 -14.86 -7.23 32.05
C LEU A 21 -13.99 -5.97 31.92
N GLU A 22 -13.08 -5.92 30.93
CA GLU A 22 -12.26 -4.74 30.61
C GLU A 22 -13.14 -3.49 30.46
N ARG A 23 -14.23 -3.55 29.68
CA ARG A 23 -15.17 -2.43 29.51
C ARG A 23 -15.72 -1.90 30.85
N ARG A 24 -16.06 -2.79 31.78
CA ARG A 24 -16.66 -2.46 33.11
C ARG A 24 -15.65 -2.18 34.24
N ALA A 25 -14.39 -2.55 34.05
CA ALA A 25 -13.32 -2.42 35.04
C ALA A 25 -12.36 -1.28 34.70
N ILE A 26 -12.17 -1.01 33.41
CA ILE A 26 -11.18 -0.10 32.85
C ILE A 26 -11.89 1.08 32.17
N PHE A 27 -12.49 0.88 31.00
CA PHE A 27 -12.99 1.99 30.16
C PHE A 27 -14.05 2.86 30.86
N LEU A 28 -15.05 2.23 31.50
CA LEU A 28 -16.07 2.96 32.26
C LEU A 28 -15.55 3.58 33.58
N LYS A 29 -14.30 3.33 33.99
CA LYS A 29 -13.73 3.75 35.29
C LYS A 29 -12.40 4.50 35.16
N SER A 30 -12.08 4.97 33.96
CA SER A 30 -10.82 5.68 33.67
C SER A 30 -11.08 7.13 33.26
N TRP A 31 -10.05 7.96 33.34
CA TRP A 31 -10.00 9.25 32.67
C TRP A 31 -9.44 9.08 31.26
N ILE A 32 -10.10 9.66 30.25
CA ILE A 32 -9.80 9.47 28.82
C ILE A 32 -9.49 10.83 28.18
N LEU A 33 -8.37 10.92 27.44
CA LEU A 33 -7.96 12.14 26.72
C LEU A 33 -8.77 12.30 25.43
N LEU A 34 -9.50 13.42 25.30
CA LEU A 34 -10.28 13.74 24.09
C LEU A 34 -9.50 14.58 23.06
N GLY A 35 -8.45 15.26 23.51
CA GLY A 35 -7.56 16.10 22.70
C GLY A 35 -7.36 17.51 23.30
N ALA A 36 -6.66 18.37 22.55
CA ALA A 36 -6.54 19.78 22.89
C ALA A 36 -7.83 20.56 22.57
N VAL A 37 -8.14 21.60 23.36
CA VAL A 37 -9.35 22.43 23.22
C VAL A 37 -9.50 23.11 21.86
N THR A 38 -8.40 23.27 21.12
CA THR A 38 -8.38 23.77 19.74
C THR A 38 -9.14 22.87 18.74
N LYS A 39 -9.48 21.64 19.14
CA LYS A 39 -10.38 20.73 18.42
C LYS A 39 -11.84 21.21 18.42
N TRP A 40 -12.21 22.10 19.34
CA TRP A 40 -13.55 22.66 19.51
C TRP A 40 -13.50 24.21 19.53
N PRO A 41 -13.12 24.84 18.39
CA PRO A 41 -12.78 26.26 18.37
C PRO A 41 -13.97 27.20 18.55
N THR A 42 -15.18 26.81 18.10
CA THR A 42 -16.34 27.70 18.03
C THR A 42 -17.16 27.69 19.32
N ALA A 43 -17.48 28.87 19.86
CA ALA A 43 -18.45 29.00 20.95
C ALA A 43 -19.89 28.72 20.46
N GLY A 44 -20.69 28.04 21.28
CA GLY A 44 -22.09 27.69 20.99
C GLY A 44 -22.29 26.47 20.07
N GLU A 45 -21.25 26.00 19.37
CA GLU A 45 -21.30 24.82 18.52
C GLU A 45 -21.34 23.51 19.35
N ASN A 46 -22.06 22.49 18.85
CA ASN A 46 -22.13 21.16 19.43
C ASN A 46 -21.22 20.20 18.66
N TYR A 47 -20.23 19.62 19.33
CA TYR A 47 -19.34 18.63 18.74
C TYR A 47 -19.66 17.24 19.31
N THR A 48 -20.33 16.40 18.52
CA THR A 48 -20.73 15.05 18.94
C THR A 48 -19.64 14.01 18.68
N ALA A 49 -19.51 13.06 19.58
CA ALA A 49 -18.61 11.91 19.47
C ALA A 49 -19.17 10.72 20.27
N GLN A 50 -18.52 9.56 20.14
CA GLN A 50 -18.90 8.34 20.84
C GLN A 50 -17.64 7.63 21.36
N LEU A 51 -17.72 7.10 22.58
CA LEU A 51 -16.67 6.31 23.22
C LEU A 51 -17.31 5.19 24.04
N ALA A 52 -16.82 3.95 23.86
CA ALA A 52 -17.31 2.77 24.58
C ALA A 52 -18.85 2.63 24.57
N GLU A 53 -19.47 2.76 23.39
CA GLU A 53 -20.93 2.72 23.16
C GLU A 53 -21.72 3.90 23.77
N ILE A 54 -21.07 4.90 24.38
CA ILE A 54 -21.71 6.09 24.95
C ILE A 54 -21.45 7.31 24.06
N ASN A 55 -22.53 7.96 23.61
CA ASN A 55 -22.47 9.24 22.90
C ASN A 55 -22.27 10.39 23.88
N TYR A 56 -21.59 11.44 23.43
CA TYR A 56 -21.42 12.68 24.17
C TYR A 56 -21.27 13.88 23.23
N THR A 57 -21.65 15.05 23.74
CA THR A 57 -21.52 16.35 23.06
C THR A 57 -20.55 17.23 23.84
N ILE A 58 -19.46 17.68 23.20
CA ILE A 58 -18.67 18.82 23.71
C ILE A 58 -19.34 20.12 23.26
N ARG A 59 -19.47 21.08 24.17
CA ARG A 59 -19.91 22.45 23.89
C ARG A 59 -19.07 23.45 24.68
N ARG A 60 -18.72 24.56 24.04
CA ARG A 60 -18.06 25.71 24.65
C ARG A 60 -19.05 26.87 24.78
N SER A 61 -19.19 27.48 25.95
CA SER A 61 -20.24 28.50 26.18
C SER A 61 -19.85 29.94 25.84
N SER A 62 -18.55 30.23 25.69
CA SER A 62 -18.04 31.53 25.26
C SER A 62 -16.70 31.43 24.53
N ASP A 63 -16.17 32.54 24.03
CA ASP A 63 -14.84 32.58 23.41
C ASP A 63 -13.68 32.32 24.40
N ASP A 64 -13.94 32.04 25.69
CA ASP A 64 -12.95 31.43 26.58
C ASP A 64 -13.01 29.90 26.49
N TRP A 65 -11.89 29.27 26.13
CA TRP A 65 -11.77 27.81 25.99
C TRP A 65 -11.97 27.08 27.32
N LYS A 66 -11.80 27.77 28.45
CA LYS A 66 -12.08 27.24 29.80
C LYS A 66 -13.56 26.95 30.05
N THR A 67 -14.45 27.44 29.17
CA THR A 67 -15.89 27.13 29.20
C THR A 67 -16.27 25.85 28.45
N THR A 68 -15.28 25.08 27.98
CA THR A 68 -15.53 23.80 27.31
C THR A 68 -16.05 22.76 28.31
N LYS A 69 -17.25 22.25 28.05
CA LYS A 69 -17.96 21.25 28.86
C LYS A 69 -18.44 20.09 27.99
N ILE A 70 -18.72 18.97 28.63
CA ILE A 70 -19.14 17.72 27.98
C ILE A 70 -20.51 17.34 28.52
N PHE A 71 -21.42 16.90 27.66
CA PHE A 71 -22.77 16.52 28.01
C PHE A 71 -23.12 15.15 27.41
N ASP A 72 -23.97 14.38 28.08
CA ASP A 72 -24.54 13.15 27.53
C ASP A 72 -25.76 13.44 26.62
N ASP A 73 -26.35 12.39 26.05
CA ASP A 73 -27.56 12.50 25.21
C ASP A 73 -28.80 13.04 25.97
N SER A 74 -28.79 13.04 27.31
CA SER A 74 -29.85 13.66 28.13
C SER A 74 -29.63 15.16 28.38
N GLY A 75 -28.45 15.68 28.03
CA GLY A 75 -28.01 17.04 28.33
C GLY A 75 -27.41 17.20 29.74
N THR A 76 -27.13 16.10 30.44
CA THR A 76 -26.46 16.12 31.76
C THR A 76 -24.96 16.29 31.57
N GLU A 77 -24.31 17.13 32.38
CA GLU A 77 -22.86 17.36 32.28
C GLU A 77 -22.08 16.09 32.67
N ILE A 78 -21.25 15.58 31.76
CA ILE A 78 -20.32 14.49 32.03
C ILE A 78 -19.08 15.07 32.73
N ARG A 79 -18.64 14.38 33.79
CA ARG A 79 -17.48 14.76 34.57
C ARG A 79 -16.22 14.87 33.69
N SER A 80 -15.68 16.08 33.62
CA SER A 80 -14.54 16.45 32.78
C SER A 80 -13.44 17.12 33.59
N HIS A 81 -12.22 17.04 33.09
CA HIS A 81 -11.06 17.75 33.63
C HIS A 81 -10.36 18.46 32.47
N LEU A 82 -10.00 19.72 32.68
CA LEU A 82 -9.42 20.58 31.65
C LEU A 82 -8.12 21.15 32.20
N THR A 83 -7.00 20.70 31.64
CA THR A 83 -5.68 21.05 32.18
C THR A 83 -5.35 22.53 31.94
N PRO A 84 -4.46 23.15 32.74
CA PRO A 84 -4.03 24.54 32.54
C PRO A 84 -3.47 24.82 31.14
N GLY A 85 -2.81 23.82 30.52
CA GLY A 85 -2.29 23.89 29.15
C GLY A 85 -3.32 23.62 28.03
N GLY A 86 -4.57 23.27 28.35
CA GLY A 86 -5.65 23.13 27.37
C GLY A 86 -5.90 21.72 26.81
N LEU A 87 -5.58 20.65 27.54
CA LEU A 87 -6.03 19.28 27.21
C LEU A 87 -7.35 18.97 27.93
N LEU A 88 -8.33 18.41 27.22
CA LEU A 88 -9.61 17.99 27.78
C LEU A 88 -9.66 16.48 28.01
N PHE A 89 -10.02 16.10 29.22
CA PHE A 89 -10.26 14.72 29.65
C PHE A 89 -11.72 14.53 30.09
N MET A 90 -12.24 13.32 29.93
CA MET A 90 -13.56 12.91 30.45
C MET A 90 -13.47 11.63 31.27
N THR A 91 -14.47 11.38 32.11
CA THR A 91 -14.70 10.03 32.66
C THR A 91 -16.21 9.73 32.70
N LEU A 92 -16.55 8.46 32.48
CA LEU A 92 -17.92 7.98 32.28
C LEU A 92 -18.59 7.51 33.58
N SER A 93 -17.93 7.67 34.73
CA SER A 93 -18.38 7.16 36.03
C SER A 93 -18.04 8.13 37.15
N ASP A 94 -19.03 8.47 37.97
CA ASP A 94 -18.84 9.25 39.20
C ASP A 94 -17.99 8.51 40.24
N GLU A 95 -17.97 7.17 40.20
CA GLU A 95 -17.09 6.33 41.06
C GLU A 95 -15.60 6.39 40.66
N THR A 96 -15.23 7.07 39.55
CA THR A 96 -13.82 7.24 39.19
C THR A 96 -13.18 8.22 40.18
N VAL A 97 -11.93 7.96 40.59
CA VAL A 97 -11.18 8.87 41.47
C VAL A 97 -10.91 10.24 40.82
N SER A 98 -10.43 11.22 41.59
CA SER A 98 -10.09 12.55 41.05
C SER A 98 -9.03 12.46 39.92
N PHE A 99 -8.94 13.48 39.06
CA PHE A 99 -7.95 13.47 37.97
C PHE A 99 -6.52 13.35 38.50
N GLU A 100 -6.17 14.11 39.54
CA GLU A 100 -4.84 14.07 40.16
C GLU A 100 -4.54 12.73 40.85
N GLU A 101 -5.55 12.09 41.46
CA GLU A 101 -5.39 10.75 42.02
C GLU A 101 -5.24 9.67 40.93
N PHE A 102 -5.85 9.87 39.76
CA PHE A 102 -5.73 8.95 38.63
C PHE A 102 -4.42 9.12 37.85
N PHE A 103 -3.96 10.36 37.65
CA PHE A 103 -2.76 10.71 36.88
C PHE A 103 -1.81 11.62 37.68
N PRO A 104 -1.26 11.16 38.83
CA PRO A 104 -0.49 12.00 39.73
C PRO A 104 0.76 12.61 39.07
N GLY A 105 0.90 13.93 39.20
CA GLY A 105 1.99 14.71 38.60
C GLY A 105 2.02 14.73 37.07
N LEU A 106 0.93 14.35 36.39
CA LEU A 106 0.88 14.41 34.93
C LEU A 106 0.88 15.85 34.42
N GLU A 107 0.16 16.77 35.08
CA GLU A 107 0.09 18.18 34.67
C GLU A 107 1.47 18.84 34.69
N ASP A 108 2.28 18.60 35.73
CA ASP A 108 3.66 19.10 35.83
C ASP A 108 4.50 18.66 34.63
N LYS A 109 4.35 17.41 34.18
CA LYS A 109 5.11 16.83 33.07
C LYS A 109 4.70 17.34 31.69
N ILE A 110 3.47 17.81 31.52
CA ILE A 110 2.98 18.42 30.27
C ILE A 110 3.00 19.96 30.30
N SER A 111 3.30 20.56 31.46
CA SER A 111 3.27 22.01 31.70
C SER A 111 4.17 22.84 30.77
N SER A 112 5.19 22.23 30.18
CA SER A 112 6.11 22.88 29.23
C SER A 112 5.51 23.14 27.84
N VAL A 113 4.30 22.65 27.56
CA VAL A 113 3.62 22.82 26.27
C VAL A 113 2.27 23.50 26.45
N ASP A 114 2.08 24.60 25.72
CA ASP A 114 0.79 25.27 25.60
C ASP A 114 0.02 24.68 24.41
N PHE A 115 -0.89 23.75 24.70
CA PHE A 115 -1.72 23.08 23.71
C PHE A 115 -2.79 24.01 23.09
N THR A 116 -3.05 25.18 23.69
CA THR A 116 -4.00 26.16 23.14
C THR A 116 -3.49 26.82 21.86
N ASN A 117 -2.17 26.79 21.62
CA ASN A 117 -1.53 27.29 20.39
C ASN A 117 -1.41 26.24 19.26
N LEU A 118 -1.86 25.00 19.49
CA LEU A 118 -1.76 23.90 18.53
C LEU A 118 -3.13 23.62 17.90
N PRO A 119 -3.50 24.23 16.76
CA PRO A 119 -4.77 23.97 16.11
C PRO A 119 -4.83 22.57 15.48
N LEU A 120 -6.00 21.93 15.55
CA LEU A 120 -6.24 20.67 14.85
C LEU A 120 -6.17 20.92 13.34
N ARG A 121 -5.35 20.12 12.63
CA ARG A 121 -5.18 20.22 11.18
C ARG A 121 -5.85 19.10 10.42
N ARG A 122 -5.83 17.88 10.97
CA ARG A 122 -6.39 16.70 10.32
C ARG A 122 -6.83 15.68 11.39
N PRO A 123 -8.12 15.43 11.57
CA PRO A 123 -8.61 14.24 12.27
C PRO A 123 -8.74 13.07 11.27
N LEU A 124 -8.44 11.85 11.71
CA LEU A 124 -8.61 10.62 10.93
C LEU A 124 -9.19 9.50 11.78
N LYS A 125 -9.91 8.56 11.16
CA LYS A 125 -10.34 7.31 11.77
C LYS A 125 -10.02 6.13 10.87
N TYR A 126 -9.54 5.04 11.45
CA TYR A 126 -9.35 3.75 10.79
C TYR A 126 -10.07 2.66 11.58
N VAL A 127 -10.68 1.71 10.88
CA VAL A 127 -11.11 0.44 11.49
C VAL A 127 -9.92 -0.51 11.40
N GLY A 128 -9.48 -1.03 12.54
CA GLY A 128 -8.41 -2.01 12.64
C GLY A 128 -8.95 -3.37 13.08
N ASN A 129 -8.52 -4.43 12.39
CA ASN A 129 -8.90 -5.81 12.72
C ASN A 129 -8.01 -6.39 13.83
N TYR A 130 -7.96 -5.68 14.97
CA TYR A 130 -7.26 -6.10 16.18
C TYR A 130 -7.92 -5.61 17.48
N ASN A 131 -7.67 -6.35 18.56
CA ASN A 131 -8.00 -5.95 19.93
C ASN A 131 -7.23 -4.69 20.32
N TRP A 132 -7.86 -3.83 21.14
CA TRP A 132 -7.26 -2.57 21.57
C TRP A 132 -5.86 -2.72 22.20
N LYS A 133 -5.62 -3.84 22.90
CA LYS A 133 -4.32 -4.14 23.54
C LYS A 133 -3.20 -4.38 22.54
N ALA A 134 -3.47 -4.85 21.31
CA ALA A 134 -2.41 -5.08 20.32
C ALA A 134 -1.70 -3.77 19.91
N MET A 135 -2.47 -2.68 19.77
CA MET A 135 -1.92 -1.35 19.51
C MET A 135 -1.21 -0.76 20.73
N VAL A 136 -1.73 -1.01 21.94
CA VAL A 136 -1.07 -0.57 23.19
C VAL A 136 0.22 -1.34 23.44
N ASP A 137 0.27 -2.64 23.14
CA ASP A 137 1.46 -3.47 23.21
C ASP A 137 2.59 -2.88 22.37
N GLY A 138 2.33 -2.61 21.08
CA GLY A 138 3.31 -1.99 20.18
C GLY A 138 3.83 -0.65 20.72
N TYR A 139 2.93 0.27 21.09
CA TYR A 139 3.35 1.59 21.60
C TYR A 139 4.10 1.52 22.95
N GLN A 140 3.88 0.48 23.75
CA GLN A 140 4.50 0.29 25.07
C GLN A 140 5.93 -0.28 25.02
N GLU A 141 6.50 -0.41 23.83
CA GLU A 141 7.88 -0.79 23.57
C GLU A 141 8.45 -0.07 22.33
N CYS A 142 9.75 -0.26 22.07
CA CYS A 142 10.39 0.19 20.82
C CYS A 142 11.50 -0.80 20.40
N LEU A 143 11.29 -2.07 20.75
CA LEU A 143 12.01 -3.24 20.27
C LEU A 143 11.65 -3.54 18.81
N HIS A 144 10.38 -3.39 18.41
CA HIS A 144 9.96 -3.54 17.00
C HIS A 144 10.51 -2.40 16.11
N CYS A 145 10.70 -1.19 16.66
CA CYS A 145 11.04 0.04 15.92
C CYS A 145 12.17 -0.16 14.91
N ALA A 146 13.27 -0.83 15.32
CA ALA A 146 14.45 -1.05 14.51
C ALA A 146 14.20 -1.89 13.24
N TYR A 147 13.11 -2.66 13.21
CA TYR A 147 12.74 -3.59 12.14
C TYR A 147 11.47 -3.17 11.39
N ALA A 148 10.61 -2.35 12.02
CA ALA A 148 9.33 -1.92 11.47
C ALA A 148 9.34 -0.50 10.92
N HIS A 149 10.10 0.43 11.53
CA HIS A 149 10.06 1.86 11.21
C HIS A 149 11.45 2.40 10.82
N PRO A 150 11.89 2.21 9.56
CA PRO A 150 13.23 2.64 9.10
C PRO A 150 13.44 4.16 9.11
N GLU A 151 12.38 4.94 8.93
CA GLU A 151 12.44 6.41 8.99
C GLU A 151 12.48 6.89 10.45
N PHE A 152 11.58 6.38 11.30
CA PHE A 152 11.54 6.71 12.72
C PHE A 152 12.86 6.37 13.42
N SER A 153 13.38 5.15 13.21
CA SER A 153 14.64 4.69 13.82
C SER A 153 15.88 5.49 13.40
N ARG A 154 15.80 6.23 12.28
CA ARG A 154 16.86 7.14 11.81
C ARG A 154 16.83 8.47 12.57
N LYS A 155 15.64 8.94 12.98
CA LYS A 155 15.46 10.17 13.77
C LYS A 155 15.60 9.91 15.27
N TYR A 156 15.07 8.80 15.76
CA TYR A 156 15.05 8.41 17.16
C TYR A 156 15.72 7.05 17.33
N ALA A 157 16.98 7.04 17.80
CA ALA A 157 17.76 5.82 17.92
C ALA A 157 17.15 4.85 18.97
N PRO A 158 16.73 3.62 18.60
CA PRO A 158 16.12 2.67 19.55
C PRO A 158 17.06 2.22 20.70
N THR A 159 18.36 2.51 20.58
CA THR A 159 19.36 2.27 21.61
C THR A 159 19.16 3.17 22.84
N THR A 160 18.85 4.46 22.66
CA THR A 160 18.63 5.40 23.78
C THR A 160 17.19 5.38 24.32
N TYR A 161 16.28 4.68 23.64
CA TYR A 161 14.88 4.59 24.01
C TYR A 161 14.65 3.93 25.38
N LYS A 162 13.85 4.58 26.24
CA LYS A 162 13.48 4.15 27.60
C LYS A 162 12.04 4.52 27.94
N VAL A 163 11.31 3.60 28.59
CA VAL A 163 9.97 3.85 29.14
C VAL A 163 10.04 4.02 30.67
N ILE A 164 9.48 5.11 31.18
CA ILE A 164 9.30 5.40 32.61
C ILE A 164 7.81 5.29 32.94
N ASN A 165 7.45 4.24 33.66
CA ASN A 165 6.08 3.99 34.09
C ASN A 165 5.74 4.79 35.36
N ASN A 166 4.59 5.45 35.35
CA ASN A 166 4.01 6.22 36.46
C ASN A 166 2.57 5.71 36.70
N HIS A 167 1.89 6.17 37.74
CA HIS A 167 0.53 5.68 38.04
C HIS A 167 -0.42 6.03 36.89
N ASN A 168 -0.93 5.01 36.21
CA ASN A 168 -1.78 5.07 35.00
C ASN A 168 -1.22 5.80 33.76
N TYR A 169 0.07 6.16 33.71
CA TYR A 169 0.67 6.68 32.47
C TYR A 169 2.15 6.33 32.31
N SER A 170 2.59 6.12 31.07
CA SER A 170 3.98 5.83 30.73
C SER A 170 4.57 6.99 29.96
N GLN A 171 5.79 7.39 30.31
CA GLN A 171 6.56 8.43 29.62
C GLN A 171 7.69 7.77 28.85
N HIS A 172 7.75 8.04 27.54
CA HIS A 172 8.70 7.42 26.64
C HIS A 172 9.74 8.48 26.26
N LEU A 173 11.02 8.15 26.43
CA LEU A 173 12.14 9.05 26.21
C LEU A 173 12.96 8.52 25.04
N ALA A 174 13.27 9.39 24.08
CA ALA A 174 14.06 9.09 22.89
C ALA A 174 14.96 10.28 22.54
N GLY A 175 16.15 10.02 22.00
CA GLY A 175 17.13 11.07 21.64
C GLY A 175 18.37 11.12 22.57
N ASP A 176 19.11 12.22 22.48
CA ASP A 176 20.26 12.57 23.33
C ASP A 176 19.81 13.55 24.43
N GLU A 177 20.39 13.48 25.64
CA GLU A 177 19.97 14.28 26.81
C GLU A 177 20.10 15.80 26.58
N ASN A 178 20.88 16.20 25.58
CA ASN A 178 21.06 17.59 25.15
C ASN A 178 19.89 18.15 24.32
N GLN A 179 19.01 17.31 23.75
CA GLN A 179 17.86 17.72 22.95
C GLN A 179 16.58 17.86 23.80
N LYS A 180 16.63 18.72 24.84
CA LYS A 180 15.59 18.84 25.88
C LYS A 180 14.13 19.08 25.43
N ASN A 181 13.88 19.45 24.16
CA ASN A 181 12.56 19.92 23.69
C ASN A 181 11.98 19.17 22.46
N ASP A 182 12.60 18.11 21.91
CA ASP A 182 12.01 17.30 20.83
C ASP A 182 11.69 15.88 21.33
N GLY A 183 10.43 15.59 21.64
CA GLY A 183 9.98 14.24 22.02
C GLY A 183 9.35 14.10 23.41
N LEU A 184 8.21 14.76 23.65
CA LEU A 184 7.33 14.37 24.75
C LEU A 184 6.38 13.28 24.23
N PHE A 185 6.60 12.04 24.67
CA PHE A 185 5.79 10.88 24.27
C PHE A 185 5.16 10.25 25.52
N PHE A 186 3.83 10.18 25.55
CA PHE A 186 3.08 9.59 26.65
C PHE A 186 2.04 8.59 26.15
N TYR A 187 1.98 7.44 26.81
CA TYR A 187 0.77 6.63 26.88
C TYR A 187 -0.01 7.01 28.13
N LEU A 188 -1.32 7.23 27.95
CA LEU A 188 -2.27 7.53 29.01
C LEU A 188 -3.26 6.38 29.09
N PHE A 189 -3.22 5.64 30.20
CA PHE A 189 -4.08 4.47 30.40
C PHE A 189 -5.57 4.90 30.38
N PRO A 190 -6.45 4.19 29.65
CA PRO A 190 -6.21 2.86 29.05
C PRO A 190 -5.82 2.87 27.57
N ASN A 191 -6.12 3.93 26.82
CA ASN A 191 -6.21 3.80 25.36
C ASN A 191 -5.77 5.03 24.56
N SER A 192 -5.19 6.04 25.21
CA SER A 192 -4.83 7.31 24.56
C SER A 192 -3.33 7.53 24.54
N THR A 193 -2.83 8.26 23.55
CA THR A 193 -1.45 8.75 23.52
C THR A 193 -1.37 10.25 23.30
N LEU A 194 -0.22 10.82 23.66
CA LEU A 194 0.13 12.21 23.46
C LEU A 194 1.61 12.26 23.04
N SER A 195 1.86 12.54 21.76
CA SER A 195 3.21 12.55 21.18
C SER A 195 3.51 13.90 20.55
N ILE A 196 4.53 14.59 21.03
CA ILE A 196 4.90 15.97 20.65
C ILE A 196 6.34 15.96 20.18
N TYR A 197 6.53 16.20 18.88
CA TYR A 197 7.82 16.18 18.21
C TYR A 197 7.74 16.87 16.85
N GLY A 198 8.87 17.34 16.32
CA GLY A 198 8.97 17.87 14.97
C GLY A 198 8.01 19.03 14.66
N GLY A 199 7.77 19.91 15.61
CA GLY A 199 6.90 21.10 15.46
C GLY A 199 5.39 20.87 15.69
N GLY A 200 4.95 19.61 15.78
CA GLY A 200 3.54 19.26 15.95
C GLY A 200 3.24 18.35 17.14
N MET A 201 1.95 18.07 17.32
CA MET A 201 1.44 17.07 18.25
C MET A 201 0.53 16.09 17.52
N THR A 202 0.76 14.80 17.74
CA THR A 202 -0.15 13.71 17.36
C THR A 202 -0.70 13.08 18.63
N SER A 203 -2.02 13.01 18.74
CA SER A 203 -2.70 12.22 19.77
C SER A 203 -3.53 11.16 19.08
N TRP A 204 -3.48 9.91 19.56
CA TRP A 204 -4.37 8.87 19.07
C TRP A 204 -5.11 8.16 20.19
N ARG A 205 -6.23 7.54 19.83
CA ARG A 205 -7.03 6.67 20.69
C ARG A 205 -7.30 5.34 20.00
N VAL A 206 -7.19 4.25 20.74
CA VAL A 206 -7.71 2.94 20.32
C VAL A 206 -9.06 2.68 21.01
N CYS A 207 -10.15 2.74 20.24
CA CYS A 207 -11.51 2.60 20.73
C CYS A 207 -12.04 1.19 20.39
N PRO A 208 -12.16 0.25 21.34
CA PRO A 208 -12.61 -1.10 21.03
C PRO A 208 -14.07 -1.14 20.58
N LEU A 209 -14.41 -2.09 19.69
CA LEU A 209 -15.77 -2.33 19.18
C LEU A 209 -16.44 -3.51 19.90
N GLU A 210 -17.66 -3.89 19.48
CA GLU A 210 -18.40 -5.01 20.07
C GLU A 210 -17.69 -6.37 19.88
N ASP A 211 -16.98 -6.52 18.76
CA ASP A 211 -16.05 -7.62 18.53
C ASP A 211 -14.72 -7.32 19.26
N PRO A 212 -14.27 -8.16 20.21
CA PRO A 212 -13.00 -7.95 20.90
C PRO A 212 -11.79 -7.98 19.97
N SER A 213 -11.90 -8.52 18.76
CA SER A 213 -10.84 -8.53 17.74
C SER A 213 -10.91 -7.33 16.78
N GLN A 214 -11.73 -6.31 17.06
CA GLN A 214 -11.81 -5.09 16.27
C GLN A 214 -11.75 -3.81 17.12
N SER A 215 -11.21 -2.75 16.54
CA SER A 215 -11.16 -1.42 17.16
C SER A 215 -11.18 -0.30 16.11
N ILE A 216 -11.58 0.90 16.54
CA ILE A 216 -11.42 2.15 15.78
C ILE A 216 -10.19 2.86 16.32
N MET A 217 -9.20 3.10 15.45
CA MET A 217 -8.13 4.05 15.72
C MET A 217 -8.58 5.46 15.33
N GLU A 218 -8.64 6.35 16.30
CA GLU A 218 -8.78 7.79 16.05
C GLU A 218 -7.41 8.47 16.14
N PHE A 219 -7.07 9.30 15.15
CA PHE A 219 -5.88 10.13 15.18
C PHE A 219 -6.25 11.61 15.04
N ASP A 220 -5.72 12.44 15.92
CA ASP A 220 -5.82 13.90 15.88
C ASP A 220 -4.42 14.49 15.64
N TYR A 221 -4.19 15.06 14.45
CA TYR A 221 -2.93 15.71 14.07
C TYR A 221 -3.04 17.24 14.22
N TYR A 222 -2.24 17.81 15.11
CA TYR A 222 -2.20 19.24 15.45
C TYR A 222 -0.86 19.86 15.05
N HIS A 223 -0.88 21.07 14.49
CA HIS A 223 0.34 21.74 14.02
C HIS A 223 0.11 23.25 13.86
N THR A 224 1.11 24.07 14.18
CA THR A 224 1.03 25.54 14.03
C THR A 224 0.90 25.95 12.55
N ALA A 225 1.71 25.37 11.66
CA ALA A 225 1.58 25.54 10.21
C ALA A 225 0.22 25.03 9.66
N PRO A 226 -0.37 25.68 8.65
CA PRO A 226 -1.70 25.36 8.12
C PRO A 226 -1.72 24.09 7.24
N CYS A 227 -2.91 23.49 7.09
CA CYS A 227 -3.11 22.37 6.18
C CYS A 227 -2.69 22.73 4.74
N GLY A 228 -1.95 21.85 4.06
CA GLY A 228 -1.40 22.10 2.74
C GLY A 228 -0.10 22.93 2.70
N SER A 229 0.46 23.36 3.85
CA SER A 229 1.85 23.84 3.87
C SER A 229 2.82 22.67 3.75
N GLU A 230 3.98 22.90 3.15
CA GLU A 230 5.02 21.87 3.00
C GLU A 230 5.46 21.31 4.36
N GLU A 231 5.66 22.19 5.34
CA GLU A 231 5.98 21.88 6.74
C GLU A 231 4.94 20.93 7.39
N PHE A 232 3.65 21.23 7.29
CA PHE A 232 2.61 20.38 7.88
C PHE A 232 2.47 19.06 7.12
N GLU A 233 2.51 19.06 5.79
CA GLU A 233 2.36 17.83 5.01
C GLU A 233 3.58 16.90 5.14
N GLU A 234 4.78 17.43 5.41
CA GLU A 234 5.96 16.63 5.78
C GLU A 234 5.79 15.99 7.17
N TYR A 235 5.46 16.79 8.19
CA TYR A 235 5.14 16.30 9.54
C TYR A 235 4.07 15.21 9.52
N TYR A 236 2.96 15.47 8.82
CA TYR A 236 1.85 14.54 8.68
C TYR A 236 2.25 13.26 7.94
N ARG A 237 3.03 13.35 6.85
CA ARG A 237 3.46 12.16 6.10
C ARG A 237 4.30 11.23 6.97
N PHE A 238 5.27 11.78 7.70
CA PHE A 238 6.13 11.01 8.60
C PHE A 238 5.33 10.37 9.74
N THR A 239 4.54 11.17 10.48
CA THR A 239 3.74 10.69 11.63
C THR A 239 2.70 9.65 11.21
N ARG A 240 2.05 9.82 10.06
CA ARG A 240 1.08 8.86 9.52
C ARG A 240 1.73 7.57 9.01
N ASN A 241 2.95 7.63 8.46
CA ASN A 241 3.60 6.42 7.96
C ASN A 241 3.84 5.41 9.08
N VAL A 242 4.39 5.87 10.21
CA VAL A 242 4.59 5.05 11.42
C VAL A 242 3.26 4.44 11.89
N ALA A 243 2.20 5.26 11.97
CA ALA A 243 0.86 4.80 12.36
C ALA A 243 0.27 3.72 11.43
N LEU A 244 0.57 3.73 10.13
CA LEU A 244 0.13 2.68 9.20
C LEU A 244 0.97 1.40 9.33
N GLU A 245 2.28 1.53 9.57
CA GLU A 245 3.17 0.42 9.85
C GLU A 245 2.73 -0.33 11.14
N ASP A 246 2.33 0.40 12.18
CA ASP A 246 1.77 -0.17 13.43
C ASP A 246 0.44 -0.88 13.22
N ILE A 247 -0.48 -0.30 12.43
CA ILE A 247 -1.76 -0.92 12.08
C ILE A 247 -1.54 -2.27 11.39
N GLU A 248 -0.60 -2.35 10.44
CA GLU A 248 -0.24 -3.60 9.74
C GLU A 248 0.31 -4.65 10.72
N LEU A 249 1.17 -4.26 11.66
CA LEU A 249 1.68 -5.17 12.69
C LEU A 249 0.57 -5.70 13.59
N CYS A 250 -0.37 -4.84 14.01
CA CYS A 250 -1.48 -5.22 14.87
C CYS A 250 -2.45 -6.20 14.20
N GLU A 251 -2.81 -5.98 12.93
CA GLU A 251 -3.68 -6.89 12.18
C GLU A 251 -3.04 -8.26 11.96
N ASN A 252 -1.75 -8.31 11.60
CA ASN A 252 -1.02 -9.58 11.50
C ASN A 252 -0.90 -10.29 12.87
N THR A 253 -0.72 -9.54 13.95
CA THR A 253 -0.65 -10.09 15.31
C THR A 253 -1.99 -10.68 15.75
N GLN A 254 -3.10 -9.95 15.53
CA GLN A 254 -4.44 -10.48 15.79
C GLN A 254 -4.77 -11.70 14.93
N GLY A 255 -4.39 -11.69 13.65
CA GLY A 255 -4.55 -12.84 12.75
C GLY A 255 -3.91 -14.11 13.33
N ASN A 256 -2.71 -14.01 13.89
CA ASN A 256 -2.03 -15.12 14.57
C ASN A 256 -2.69 -15.51 15.91
N LEU A 257 -3.12 -14.53 16.71
CA LEU A 257 -3.85 -14.77 17.98
C LEU A 257 -5.17 -15.53 17.74
N ASN A 258 -5.87 -15.21 16.65
CA ASN A 258 -7.13 -15.84 16.24
C ASN A 258 -6.95 -17.32 15.84
N VAL A 259 -5.73 -17.78 15.49
CA VAL A 259 -5.44 -19.21 15.22
C VAL A 259 -5.51 -20.05 16.51
N GLY A 260 -5.36 -19.44 17.69
CA GLY A 260 -5.48 -20.12 18.98
C GLY A 260 -4.30 -21.03 19.35
N ILE A 261 -3.20 -21.02 18.60
CA ILE A 261 -1.96 -21.75 18.92
C ILE A 261 -1.09 -20.98 19.93
N TYR A 262 -1.09 -19.65 19.86
CA TYR A 262 -0.33 -18.82 20.78
C TYR A 262 -0.94 -18.83 22.18
N THR A 263 -0.13 -19.17 23.18
CA THR A 263 -0.53 -19.10 24.60
C THR A 263 -0.07 -17.80 25.25
N GLU A 264 1.25 -17.61 25.37
CA GLU A 264 1.91 -16.47 26.03
C GLU A 264 3.31 -16.30 25.43
N GLY A 265 3.84 -15.07 25.46
CA GLY A 265 5.19 -14.72 25.01
C GLY A 265 6.03 -14.20 26.16
N ILE A 266 7.36 -14.39 26.12
CA ILE A 266 8.28 -13.90 27.16
C ILE A 266 8.65 -12.43 26.87
N LEU A 267 8.42 -11.54 27.83
CA LEU A 267 8.71 -10.11 27.70
C LEU A 267 10.15 -9.78 28.11
N ASN A 268 10.80 -8.90 27.36
CA ASN A 268 12.12 -8.36 27.66
C ASN A 268 12.03 -7.34 28.82
N PRO A 269 12.63 -7.63 30.00
CA PRO A 269 12.45 -6.81 31.19
C PRO A 269 13.05 -5.40 31.12
N LYS A 270 13.81 -5.08 30.06
CA LYS A 270 14.40 -3.75 29.83
C LYS A 270 13.78 -2.98 28.67
N LYS A 271 13.33 -3.68 27.62
CA LYS A 271 12.81 -3.05 26.39
C LYS A 271 11.30 -3.09 26.25
N GLU A 272 10.63 -3.98 27.00
CA GLU A 272 9.16 -4.15 27.01
C GLU A 272 8.60 -3.92 28.44
N ASN A 273 9.30 -3.13 29.26
CA ASN A 273 8.88 -2.81 30.63
C ASN A 273 7.59 -1.97 30.69
N GLY A 274 7.26 -1.25 29.62
CA GLY A 274 5.97 -0.60 29.44
C GLY A 274 4.83 -1.61 29.28
N VAL A 275 5.04 -2.61 28.40
CA VAL A 275 4.10 -3.71 28.13
C VAL A 275 3.78 -4.46 29.43
N MET A 276 4.83 -4.89 30.14
CA MET A 276 4.71 -5.57 31.45
C MET A 276 3.88 -4.76 32.46
N TYR A 277 4.06 -3.44 32.50
CA TYR A 277 3.40 -2.57 33.48
C TYR A 277 1.91 -2.39 33.19
N TYR A 278 1.54 -2.03 31.96
CA TYR A 278 0.13 -1.78 31.63
C TYR A 278 -0.68 -3.08 31.61
N GLN A 279 -0.13 -4.19 31.10
CA GLN A 279 -0.79 -5.50 31.14
C GLN A 279 -0.98 -6.00 32.57
N GLY A 280 -0.02 -5.73 33.46
CA GLY A 280 -0.17 -6.01 34.90
C GLY A 280 -1.30 -5.22 35.56
N GLN A 281 -1.47 -3.95 35.17
CA GLN A 281 -2.57 -3.10 35.62
C GLN A 281 -3.94 -3.59 35.09
N ASP A 282 -4.03 -3.93 33.82
CA ASP A 282 -5.22 -4.53 33.20
C ASP A 282 -5.64 -5.81 33.94
N ALA A 283 -4.72 -6.79 34.00
CA ALA A 283 -4.97 -8.07 34.67
C ALA A 283 -5.42 -7.90 36.12
N ARG A 284 -4.84 -6.93 36.86
CA ARG A 284 -5.25 -6.59 38.22
C ARG A 284 -6.69 -6.06 38.27
N LEU A 285 -7.04 -5.10 37.42
CA LEU A 285 -8.37 -4.47 37.40
C LEU A 285 -9.46 -5.45 36.98
N VAL A 286 -9.21 -6.26 35.94
CA VAL A 286 -10.13 -7.31 35.48
C VAL A 286 -10.36 -8.38 36.57
N ARG A 287 -9.29 -8.88 37.21
CA ARG A 287 -9.39 -9.87 38.30
C ARG A 287 -10.10 -9.31 39.54
N GLN A 288 -9.85 -8.04 39.91
CA GLN A 288 -10.56 -7.37 41.00
C GLN A 288 -12.06 -7.25 40.70
N LYS A 289 -12.45 -6.97 39.45
CA LYS A 289 -13.87 -6.90 39.05
C LYS A 289 -14.55 -8.27 39.14
N ASP A 290 -13.89 -9.32 38.67
CA ASP A 290 -14.42 -10.69 38.69
C ASP A 290 -14.54 -11.27 40.12
N GLY A 291 -13.51 -11.05 40.96
CA GLY A 291 -13.55 -11.40 42.39
C GLY A 291 -14.68 -10.70 43.16
N ASN A 292 -14.95 -9.43 42.83
CA ASN A 292 -16.08 -8.69 43.42
C ASN A 292 -17.45 -9.19 42.93
N ALA A 293 -17.56 -9.64 41.67
CA ALA A 293 -18.78 -10.24 41.15
C ALA A 293 -19.07 -11.61 41.78
N THR A 294 -18.05 -12.47 41.90
CA THR A 294 -18.16 -13.78 42.54
C THR A 294 -18.46 -13.68 44.05
N ASN A 295 -17.89 -12.70 44.76
CA ASN A 295 -18.23 -12.45 46.16
C ASN A 295 -19.65 -11.90 46.36
N LYS A 296 -20.14 -10.99 45.50
CA LYS A 296 -21.55 -10.56 45.53
C LYS A 296 -22.51 -11.74 45.28
N ASN A 297 -22.18 -12.64 44.34
CA ASN A 297 -22.97 -13.86 44.09
C ASN A 297 -22.89 -14.89 45.23
N ARG A 298 -21.78 -14.96 45.99
CA ARG A 298 -21.69 -15.76 47.22
C ARG A 298 -22.54 -15.20 48.36
N HIS A 299 -22.53 -13.89 48.58
CA HIS A 299 -23.39 -13.27 49.60
C HIS A 299 -24.87 -13.36 49.25
N ALA A 300 -25.25 -13.25 47.97
CA ALA A 300 -26.64 -13.45 47.51
C ALA A 300 -27.14 -14.90 47.67
N ARG A 301 -26.25 -15.89 47.83
CA ARG A 301 -26.62 -17.31 48.07
C ARG A 301 -26.71 -17.70 49.54
N ASN A 302 -26.22 -16.87 50.46
CA ASN A 302 -26.26 -17.15 51.90
C ASN A 302 -27.44 -16.45 52.60
N VAL A 303 -28.66 -16.91 52.30
CA VAL A 303 -29.86 -16.71 53.13
C VAL A 303 -29.99 -17.95 54.04
N PRO A 304 -30.24 -17.80 55.36
CA PRO A 304 -29.87 -18.84 56.32
C PRO A 304 -30.84 -20.03 56.39
N GLY A 305 -30.28 -21.25 56.34
CA GLY A 305 -31.00 -22.48 56.69
C GLY A 305 -30.09 -23.71 56.79
N GLY A 306 -30.14 -24.44 57.92
CA GLY A 306 -29.69 -25.84 58.01
C GLY A 306 -28.28 -26.09 58.59
N SER A 307 -28.25 -26.36 59.90
CA SER A 307 -27.12 -26.84 60.72
C SER A 307 -26.37 -28.09 60.22
N LEU A 308 -25.04 -28.16 60.44
CA LEU A 308 -24.26 -29.25 61.14
C LEU A 308 -22.76 -29.41 60.69
N VAL A 309 -21.83 -28.69 61.35
CA VAL A 309 -20.72 -29.19 62.24
C VAL A 309 -20.09 -30.60 61.96
N PRO A 310 -18.76 -30.91 62.14
CA PRO A 310 -17.52 -30.10 62.25
C PRO A 310 -16.20 -30.61 61.55
N ASN A 311 -15.22 -29.70 61.27
CA ASN A 311 -13.72 -29.74 61.43
C ASN A 311 -12.83 -30.99 61.07
N PRO A 312 -11.46 -30.97 61.13
CA PRO A 312 -10.52 -29.96 61.69
C PRO A 312 -9.27 -29.58 60.84
N LEU A 313 -8.38 -28.80 61.48
CA LEU A 313 -6.99 -28.40 61.16
C LEU A 313 -6.87 -27.12 60.31
N ASP A 314 -6.59 -25.94 60.88
CA ASP A 314 -5.40 -25.48 61.63
C ASP A 314 -4.16 -25.32 60.69
N GLU A 315 -3.33 -24.28 60.76
CA GLU A 315 -3.07 -23.35 61.88
C GLU A 315 -2.51 -21.97 61.41
N HIS A 316 -2.63 -20.99 62.31
CA HIS A 316 -2.01 -19.65 62.40
C HIS A 316 -0.62 -19.45 61.73
N ASN A 317 -0.26 -18.25 61.21
CA ASN A 317 -0.02 -17.05 62.04
C ASN A 317 0.07 -15.72 61.27
N ASP A 318 -0.01 -14.63 62.07
CA ASP A 318 -0.11 -13.22 61.69
C ASP A 318 1.19 -12.45 62.08
N VAL A 319 1.18 -11.10 62.05
CA VAL A 319 2.24 -10.13 62.47
C VAL A 319 3.36 -9.90 61.43
N GLY A 320 3.84 -8.67 61.15
CA GLY A 320 3.42 -7.33 61.58
C GLY A 320 4.58 -6.32 61.69
N ASN A 321 4.31 -5.06 61.31
CA ASN A 321 4.99 -3.80 61.65
C ASN A 321 6.36 -3.33 61.06
N ASP A 322 6.33 -2.02 60.75
CA ASP A 322 7.29 -0.91 60.97
C ASP A 322 8.57 -0.67 60.12
N GLU A 323 8.48 0.44 59.37
CA GLU A 323 9.29 1.67 59.38
C GLU A 323 10.84 1.72 59.21
N SER A 324 11.21 2.78 58.46
CA SER A 324 12.38 3.67 58.59
C SER A 324 13.63 3.44 57.72
N LEU A 325 14.02 4.54 57.04
CA LEU A 325 15.36 5.17 56.89
C LEU A 325 16.61 4.26 56.96
N ASP A 326 17.66 4.44 56.16
CA ASP A 326 18.24 5.72 55.70
C ASP A 326 19.23 5.53 54.51
N GLN A 327 19.75 6.62 53.95
CA GLN A 327 20.90 6.57 53.02
C GLN A 327 22.24 6.34 53.77
N PRO A 328 23.32 5.99 53.03
CA PRO A 328 24.46 6.91 53.08
C PRO A 328 25.14 7.19 51.72
N GLN A 329 25.86 8.31 51.68
CA GLN A 329 26.65 8.83 50.56
C GLN A 329 28.12 8.33 50.55
N ALA A 330 28.86 8.79 49.52
CA ALA A 330 30.32 9.05 49.48
C ALA A 330 31.25 7.83 49.23
N SER A 331 32.44 7.96 48.61
CA SER A 331 33.03 8.99 47.71
C SER A 331 34.41 8.51 47.17
N PHE A 332 35.05 9.30 46.28
CA PHE A 332 36.50 9.44 46.02
C PHE A 332 37.25 8.67 44.88
N ILE A 333 37.90 9.51 44.04
CA ILE A 333 39.31 9.53 43.55
C ILE A 333 39.75 8.68 42.33
N GLU A 334 39.90 9.42 41.21
CA GLU A 334 41.07 9.62 40.32
C GLU A 334 42.15 8.53 40.11
N ALA A 335 42.41 8.22 38.84
CA ALA A 335 43.67 8.47 38.12
C ALA A 335 43.30 8.43 36.61
N ASP A 336 43.41 9.49 35.81
CA ASP A 336 44.60 10.25 35.38
C ASP A 336 45.52 9.43 34.46
N ASP A 337 45.51 9.79 33.18
CA ASP A 337 46.65 9.68 32.27
C ASP A 337 46.43 10.64 31.08
N SER A 338 47.49 11.31 30.65
CA SER A 338 47.43 12.46 29.74
C SER A 338 48.39 12.31 28.58
N GLU A 339 48.04 12.83 27.40
CA GLU A 339 49.01 13.26 26.39
C GLU A 339 48.39 14.31 25.45
N SER A 340 49.24 15.07 24.75
CA SER A 340 49.04 16.52 24.62
C SER A 340 49.29 17.11 23.21
N MET A 341 48.68 18.28 22.94
CA MET A 341 49.14 19.32 21.97
C MET A 341 49.03 18.97 20.44
N GLU A 342 48.91 19.90 19.47
CA GLU A 342 48.91 21.38 19.48
C GLU A 342 48.15 22.02 18.26
N ALA A 343 47.58 23.20 18.52
CA ALA A 343 47.26 24.41 17.72
C ALA A 343 47.40 24.55 16.16
N VAL A 344 46.28 24.92 15.49
CA VAL A 344 45.94 26.26 14.86
C VAL A 344 47.10 27.08 14.21
N PRO A 345 47.04 27.62 12.94
CA PRO A 345 45.99 28.56 12.45
C PRO A 345 45.60 28.57 10.93
N SER A 346 44.55 29.35 10.61
CA SER A 346 44.16 29.79 9.25
C SER A 346 45.05 30.93 8.70
N PRO A 347 44.94 31.28 7.40
CA PRO A 347 44.64 32.69 7.07
C PRO A 347 43.71 32.94 5.85
N LEU A 348 43.26 34.19 5.71
CA LEU A 348 42.57 34.74 4.52
C LEU A 348 43.54 35.06 3.37
N GLY A 349 43.01 35.19 2.14
CA GLY A 349 43.71 35.83 1.01
C GLY A 349 42.85 35.88 -0.27
N GLN A 350 42.76 37.04 -0.91
CA GLN A 350 41.99 37.27 -2.16
C GLN A 350 42.88 37.03 -3.40
N ASP A 351 42.28 36.82 -4.58
CA ASP A 351 42.54 37.73 -5.71
C ASP A 351 41.54 37.58 -6.89
N VAL A 352 41.47 38.65 -7.71
CA VAL A 352 40.54 38.80 -8.84
C VAL A 352 41.32 39.05 -10.14
N VAL A 353 40.98 38.36 -11.24
CA VAL A 353 41.34 38.76 -12.61
C VAL A 353 40.17 38.54 -13.56
N ALA A 354 39.88 39.54 -14.40
CA ALA A 354 38.80 39.54 -15.41
C ALA A 354 39.33 39.27 -16.83
N GLY A 355 38.46 38.82 -17.76
CA GLY A 355 38.87 38.51 -19.14
C GLY A 355 37.74 38.34 -20.17
N ASN A 356 37.20 39.46 -20.66
CA ASN A 356 36.60 39.72 -21.99
C ASN A 356 35.59 38.75 -22.68
N MET A 357 34.37 39.28 -22.81
CA MET A 357 33.56 39.45 -24.05
C MET A 357 33.86 38.59 -25.30
N GLN A 358 32.80 37.99 -25.86
CA GLN A 358 32.40 38.25 -27.26
C GLN A 358 30.93 37.86 -27.56
N THR A 359 30.16 38.81 -28.11
CA THR A 359 28.89 38.59 -28.84
C THR A 359 29.12 38.95 -30.31
N PRO A 360 28.60 38.16 -31.25
CA PRO A 360 27.41 38.59 -32.00
C PRO A 360 26.45 37.41 -32.28
N GLY A 361 25.24 37.58 -32.84
CA GLY A 361 24.52 38.76 -33.31
C GLY A 361 23.12 38.34 -33.78
N SER A 362 22.22 39.29 -34.03
CA SER A 362 20.83 39.01 -34.44
C SER A 362 20.70 38.56 -35.90
N MET A 363 19.75 37.69 -36.19
CA MET A 363 19.06 37.68 -37.49
C MET A 363 17.59 37.29 -37.30
N ALA A 364 16.71 37.99 -38.01
CA ALA A 364 15.25 37.84 -37.90
C ALA A 364 14.69 37.01 -39.08
N GLU A 365 13.39 36.72 -38.99
CA GLU A 365 12.50 36.32 -40.09
C GLU A 365 12.87 35.09 -40.93
N TRP A 366 12.21 33.96 -40.61
CA TRP A 366 11.60 33.12 -41.65
C TRP A 366 10.18 32.72 -41.25
N ALA A 367 9.19 33.39 -41.84
CA ALA A 367 7.83 32.88 -41.91
C ALA A 367 7.73 31.91 -43.10
N LEU A 368 7.41 30.65 -42.84
CA LEU A 368 7.10 29.67 -43.89
C LEU A 368 5.84 28.87 -43.53
N ASN A 369 4.92 28.82 -44.49
CA ASN A 369 3.62 28.17 -44.37
C ASN A 369 3.76 26.67 -44.09
N LEU A 370 3.14 26.19 -43.00
CA LEU A 370 2.94 24.76 -42.79
C LEU A 370 1.78 24.28 -43.68
N SER A 371 2.15 23.62 -44.78
CA SER A 371 1.23 22.76 -45.53
C SER A 371 1.13 21.40 -44.82
N PHE A 372 -0.09 20.88 -44.67
CA PHE A 372 -0.36 19.61 -44.00
C PHE A 372 0.04 18.42 -44.90
N SER A 373 0.59 17.34 -44.32
CA SER A 373 0.98 16.15 -45.09
C SER A 373 -0.19 15.15 -45.28
N PRO A 374 -0.24 14.38 -46.39
CA PRO A 374 -1.47 13.69 -46.81
C PRO A 374 -1.74 12.31 -46.15
N SER A 375 -1.15 12.00 -45.00
CA SER A 375 -1.17 10.64 -44.41
C SER A 375 -2.41 10.30 -43.57
N GLU A 376 -3.51 11.05 -43.71
CA GLU A 376 -4.74 10.92 -42.90
C GLU A 376 -5.97 10.43 -43.70
N GLN A 377 -5.81 9.82 -44.86
CA GLN A 377 -6.94 9.27 -45.64
C GLN A 377 -6.86 7.74 -45.81
N ALA A 378 -8.00 7.10 -45.55
CA ALA A 378 -8.34 5.68 -45.75
C ALA A 378 -7.80 4.64 -44.73
N ALA A 379 -8.52 4.48 -43.62
CA ALA A 379 -8.79 3.17 -43.00
C ALA A 379 -10.18 3.18 -42.34
N ASN A 380 -11.14 2.42 -42.86
CA ASN A 380 -12.50 2.32 -42.32
C ASN A 380 -12.53 1.47 -41.04
N PHE A 381 -12.30 2.11 -39.88
CA PHE A 381 -12.29 1.45 -38.57
C PHE A 381 -13.65 0.91 -38.12
N ASP A 382 -14.76 1.46 -38.60
CA ASP A 382 -16.11 0.99 -38.25
C ASP A 382 -16.33 -0.49 -38.62
N THR A 383 -15.73 -0.95 -39.72
CA THR A 383 -15.79 -2.35 -40.18
C THR A 383 -15.11 -3.33 -39.22
N PHE A 384 -14.07 -2.89 -38.51
CA PHE A 384 -13.34 -3.72 -37.54
C PHE A 384 -14.13 -3.85 -36.22
N PHE A 385 -14.85 -2.78 -35.85
CA PHE A 385 -15.67 -2.74 -34.64
C PHE A 385 -16.86 -3.71 -34.67
N PHE A 386 -17.54 -3.83 -35.81
CA PHE A 386 -18.63 -4.80 -35.98
C PHE A 386 -18.14 -6.25 -35.81
N HIS A 387 -17.04 -6.62 -36.46
CA HIS A 387 -16.54 -8.00 -36.39
C HIS A 387 -15.92 -8.38 -35.04
N LEU A 388 -15.40 -7.43 -34.24
CA LEU A 388 -14.88 -7.77 -32.90
C LEU A 388 -16.00 -8.06 -31.90
N ARG A 389 -17.12 -7.32 -31.99
CA ARG A 389 -18.29 -7.48 -31.11
C ARG A 389 -18.94 -8.85 -31.28
N ASP A 390 -19.15 -9.28 -32.52
CA ASP A 390 -19.70 -10.62 -32.82
C ASP A 390 -18.83 -11.77 -32.29
N ASN A 391 -17.49 -11.61 -32.32
CA ASN A 391 -16.56 -12.61 -31.81
C ASN A 391 -16.50 -12.67 -30.27
N LEU A 392 -16.76 -11.57 -29.57
CA LEU A 392 -16.84 -11.55 -28.11
C LEU A 392 -18.08 -12.29 -27.60
N GLU A 393 -19.23 -12.15 -28.26
CA GLU A 393 -20.45 -12.88 -27.91
C GLU A 393 -20.32 -14.39 -28.17
N LEU A 394 -19.68 -14.80 -29.28
CA LEU A 394 -19.43 -16.22 -29.60
C LEU A 394 -18.56 -16.95 -28.57
N SER A 395 -17.73 -16.25 -27.80
CA SER A 395 -16.89 -16.86 -26.76
C SER A 395 -17.66 -17.29 -25.50
N ARG A 396 -18.88 -16.76 -25.26
CA ARG A 396 -19.65 -17.02 -24.03
C ARG A 396 -20.37 -18.36 -24.02
N HIS A 397 -20.48 -19.06 -25.15
CA HIS A 397 -21.17 -20.36 -25.26
C HIS A 397 -20.36 -21.41 -26.03
N SER A 398 -19.57 -22.20 -25.30
CA SER A 398 -19.11 -23.53 -25.76
C SER A 398 -18.94 -24.47 -24.56
N PRO A 399 -19.50 -25.71 -24.62
CA PRO A 399 -19.47 -26.63 -23.48
C PRO A 399 -18.12 -27.33 -23.31
N ILE A 400 -17.81 -27.65 -22.05
CA ILE A 400 -16.57 -28.31 -21.60
C ILE A 400 -16.41 -29.70 -22.23
N PRO A 401 -15.30 -30.01 -22.94
CA PRO A 401 -14.99 -31.38 -23.36
C PRO A 401 -14.33 -32.17 -22.22
N LYS A 402 -14.87 -33.34 -21.89
CA LYS A 402 -14.20 -34.34 -21.03
C LYS A 402 -13.13 -35.12 -21.84
N PRO A 403 -12.05 -35.61 -21.21
CA PRO A 403 -10.90 -36.17 -21.93
C PRO A 403 -11.19 -37.55 -22.52
N SER A 404 -10.71 -37.80 -23.74
CA SER A 404 -10.68 -39.13 -24.36
C SER A 404 -9.25 -39.65 -24.48
N LEU A 405 -9.03 -40.89 -24.03
CA LEU A 405 -7.76 -41.61 -24.23
C LEU A 405 -7.60 -42.03 -25.70
N ASN A 406 -6.46 -41.72 -26.31
CA ASN A 406 -6.09 -42.28 -27.62
C ASN A 406 -5.47 -43.68 -27.46
N GLY A 407 -6.28 -44.70 -27.72
CA GLY A 407 -5.85 -46.08 -27.97
C GLY A 407 -5.76 -46.37 -29.47
N ARG A 408 -4.72 -47.10 -29.87
CA ARG A 408 -4.29 -47.45 -31.25
C ARG A 408 -5.40 -47.79 -32.27
N GLN A 409 -5.11 -47.45 -33.53
CA GLN A 409 -5.80 -47.95 -34.73
C GLN A 409 -5.65 -49.47 -34.90
N SER A 410 -6.74 -50.16 -35.25
CA SER A 410 -6.71 -51.34 -36.16
C SER A 410 -8.09 -51.68 -36.72
N GLN A 411 -8.24 -51.49 -38.04
CA GLN A 411 -9.04 -52.27 -39.01
C GLN A 411 -10.53 -52.64 -38.80
N ASP A 412 -11.29 -52.34 -39.87
CA ASP A 412 -12.35 -53.14 -40.49
C ASP A 412 -13.82 -53.16 -39.95
N PRO A 413 -14.83 -53.45 -40.81
CA PRO A 413 -16.05 -52.63 -40.80
C PRO A 413 -17.40 -53.38 -40.64
N THR A 414 -18.39 -52.68 -40.07
CA THR A 414 -19.86 -52.80 -40.34
C THR A 414 -20.52 -54.18 -40.11
N PRO A 415 -21.84 -54.36 -40.36
CA PRO A 415 -22.96 -53.70 -39.66
C PRO A 415 -23.99 -54.71 -39.12
N THR A 416 -24.86 -54.33 -38.17
CA THR A 416 -26.22 -54.91 -38.12
C THR A 416 -27.25 -54.07 -37.34
N THR A 417 -28.51 -54.29 -37.71
CA THR A 417 -29.76 -53.57 -37.39
C THR A 417 -30.51 -54.12 -36.17
N GLY A 418 -31.44 -53.32 -35.62
CA GLY A 418 -32.53 -53.75 -34.72
C GLY A 418 -32.75 -52.77 -33.55
N SER A 419 -33.58 -51.72 -33.60
CA SER A 419 -35.03 -51.56 -33.88
C SER A 419 -35.94 -51.74 -32.65
N ILE A 420 -37.03 -50.94 -32.58
CA ILE A 420 -38.26 -51.10 -31.75
C ILE A 420 -38.15 -50.55 -30.30
N LEU A 421 -39.09 -49.74 -29.76
CA LEU A 421 -40.14 -48.83 -30.31
C LEU A 421 -40.74 -47.96 -29.16
N GLU A 422 -41.68 -47.08 -29.51
CA GLU A 422 -42.62 -46.30 -28.66
C GLU A 422 -42.05 -45.13 -27.83
N ASP A 423 -42.70 -43.98 -27.65
CA ASP A 423 -43.58 -43.05 -28.43
C ASP A 423 -44.25 -42.09 -27.41
N GLY A 424 -44.72 -40.90 -27.81
CA GLY A 424 -45.56 -40.03 -26.94
C GLY A 424 -44.91 -38.70 -26.46
N PHE A 425 -44.64 -37.69 -27.28
CA PHE A 425 -45.55 -36.68 -27.89
C PHE A 425 -46.06 -35.51 -26.99
N LEU A 426 -45.88 -34.28 -27.52
CA LEU A 426 -46.49 -32.96 -27.17
C LEU A 426 -46.24 -32.40 -25.75
N MET A 427 -45.63 -31.23 -25.50
CA MET A 427 -45.75 -29.85 -26.06
C MET A 427 -47.03 -29.06 -25.71
N ASP A 428 -46.75 -27.79 -25.37
CA ASP A 428 -47.55 -26.57 -25.60
C ASP A 428 -48.54 -25.98 -24.56
N PHE A 429 -48.11 -24.81 -24.04
CA PHE A 429 -48.73 -23.47 -24.22
C PHE A 429 -49.66 -22.82 -23.17
N LEU A 430 -49.29 -21.54 -22.91
CA LEU A 430 -50.11 -20.32 -22.78
C LEU A 430 -50.75 -19.87 -21.44
N SER A 431 -50.08 -18.84 -20.88
CA SER A 431 -50.59 -17.45 -20.64
C SER A 431 -51.77 -17.16 -19.71
N GLY A 432 -51.64 -16.08 -18.93
CA GLY A 432 -52.79 -15.19 -18.66
C GLY A 432 -52.80 -14.41 -17.33
N THR A 433 -52.29 -13.17 -17.35
CA THR A 433 -52.87 -11.96 -16.71
C THR A 433 -53.39 -11.93 -15.26
N GLY A 434 -53.07 -10.86 -14.51
CA GLY A 434 -54.09 -10.21 -13.65
C GLY A 434 -53.66 -9.60 -12.30
N ASN A 435 -53.37 -8.29 -12.32
CA ASN A 435 -53.37 -7.25 -11.27
C ASN A 435 -53.95 -7.54 -9.86
N GLY A 436 -53.36 -6.90 -8.83
CA GLY A 436 -54.00 -6.61 -7.54
C GLY A 436 -53.08 -5.92 -6.51
N GLU A 437 -53.44 -4.72 -6.05
CA GLU A 437 -52.64 -3.90 -5.13
C GLU A 437 -52.75 -4.36 -3.65
N THR A 438 -51.69 -4.17 -2.84
CA THR A 438 -51.71 -3.45 -1.53
C THR A 438 -50.33 -3.50 -0.84
N SER A 439 -50.05 -2.49 -0.01
CA SER A 439 -48.90 -2.39 0.90
C SER A 439 -49.45 -2.09 2.30
N PRO A 440 -48.87 -2.62 3.40
CA PRO A 440 -47.77 -1.89 4.06
C PRO A 440 -46.66 -2.78 4.67
N MET A 441 -45.65 -2.09 5.21
CA MET A 441 -44.55 -2.56 6.08
C MET A 441 -44.70 -3.93 6.75
N ASP A 442 -43.62 -4.73 6.78
CA ASP A 442 -42.89 -4.93 8.04
C ASP A 442 -41.45 -5.48 7.88
N GLN A 443 -40.73 -5.50 9.00
CA GLN A 443 -39.29 -5.77 9.17
C GLN A 443 -38.88 -7.21 8.83
N ILE A 444 -37.67 -7.40 8.25
CA ILE A 444 -37.03 -8.72 8.15
C ILE A 444 -35.63 -8.70 8.75
N HIS A 445 -35.48 -9.41 9.87
CA HIS A 445 -34.19 -9.81 10.44
C HIS A 445 -33.45 -10.77 9.50
N TYR A 446 -32.14 -10.58 9.34
CA TYR A 446 -31.23 -11.64 8.88
C TYR A 446 -30.28 -12.03 10.01
N GLY A 447 -30.52 -13.23 10.56
CA GLY A 447 -29.56 -13.98 11.36
C GLY A 447 -29.48 -15.41 10.79
N PRO A 448 -28.28 -15.98 10.58
CA PRO A 448 -28.15 -17.33 10.06
C PRO A 448 -28.15 -18.36 11.19
N GLU A 449 -29.17 -19.23 11.24
CA GLU A 449 -29.10 -20.49 12.00
C GLU A 449 -28.57 -21.65 11.13
N PRO A 450 -27.90 -22.66 11.72
CA PRO A 450 -27.24 -23.73 10.99
C PRO A 450 -28.19 -24.90 10.66
N ILE A 451 -28.08 -25.44 9.44
CA ILE A 451 -28.79 -26.67 9.05
C ILE A 451 -27.86 -27.88 9.22
N GLY A 452 -28.25 -28.80 10.10
CA GLY A 452 -27.76 -30.18 10.09
C GLY A 452 -28.84 -31.15 9.60
N LEU A 453 -28.47 -32.16 8.81
CA LEU A 453 -29.36 -33.25 8.41
C LEU A 453 -28.67 -34.61 8.51
N ALA A 454 -29.47 -35.63 8.85
CA ALA A 454 -29.01 -36.94 9.29
C ALA A 454 -29.19 -38.04 8.22
N PHE A 455 -28.56 -39.20 8.47
CA PHE A 455 -28.57 -40.40 7.63
C PHE A 455 -29.91 -41.16 7.60
N PRO A 456 -30.17 -41.89 6.49
CA PRO A 456 -30.89 -43.16 6.49
C PRO A 456 -29.93 -44.36 6.23
N GLY A 457 -30.32 -45.58 6.59
CA GLY A 457 -29.50 -46.80 6.43
C GLY A 457 -30.29 -48.12 6.24
N LYS A 458 -29.55 -49.25 6.20
CA LYS A 458 -29.90 -50.61 5.69
C LYS A 458 -29.88 -50.68 4.14
N GLY A 459 -29.43 -51.72 3.44
CA GLY A 459 -28.88 -53.05 3.77
C GLY A 459 -29.14 -54.04 2.59
N GLU A 460 -28.54 -55.22 2.38
CA GLU A 460 -27.43 -56.01 3.00
C GLU A 460 -26.90 -57.03 1.94
N SER A 461 -25.68 -57.61 2.05
CA SER A 461 -25.24 -58.79 1.23
C SER A 461 -24.08 -59.59 1.87
N PRO A 462 -23.95 -60.93 1.67
CA PRO A 462 -23.24 -61.80 2.62
C PRO A 462 -21.95 -62.51 2.13
N SER A 463 -21.25 -63.03 3.14
CA SER A 463 -19.99 -63.79 3.27
C SER A 463 -19.78 -65.10 2.49
N LEU A 464 -18.51 -65.58 2.45
CA LEU A 464 -17.95 -66.97 2.58
C LEU A 464 -16.60 -67.09 1.79
N HIS A 465 -15.50 -67.78 2.18
CA HIS A 465 -14.99 -68.37 3.45
C HIS A 465 -13.54 -68.93 3.24
N LEU A 466 -12.83 -69.37 4.32
CA LEU A 466 -11.61 -70.25 4.38
C LEU A 466 -10.22 -69.53 4.61
N PRO A 467 -9.19 -70.18 5.23
CA PRO A 467 -8.95 -70.00 6.69
C PRO A 467 -7.48 -69.76 7.14
N GLU A 468 -7.32 -69.61 8.46
CA GLU A 468 -6.12 -69.63 9.34
C GLU A 468 -5.01 -70.66 8.99
N THR A 469 -3.72 -70.61 9.44
CA THR A 469 -2.83 -69.73 10.28
C THR A 469 -1.36 -70.28 10.14
N PRO A 470 -0.29 -69.86 10.88
CA PRO A 470 0.13 -68.60 11.55
C PRO A 470 1.57 -68.15 11.12
N PHE A 471 2.18 -67.21 11.87
CA PHE A 471 3.62 -66.85 12.04
C PHE A 471 4.03 -65.40 11.72
N SER A 472 4.81 -64.84 12.64
CA SER A 472 5.40 -63.51 12.57
C SER A 472 6.63 -63.45 11.67
N PHE A 473 6.74 -62.39 10.87
CA PHE A 473 8.04 -61.85 10.47
C PHE A 473 8.06 -60.33 10.66
N SER A 474 9.18 -59.87 11.21
CA SER A 474 9.53 -58.46 11.45
C SER A 474 9.94 -57.74 10.17
N ASP A 475 9.94 -56.39 10.23
CA ASP A 475 10.51 -55.46 9.26
C ASP A 475 9.95 -55.45 7.83
N GLY A 476 8.92 -54.61 7.64
CA GLY A 476 8.50 -54.07 6.35
C GLY A 476 8.68 -52.55 6.20
N SER A 477 9.26 -51.86 7.20
CA SER A 477 9.35 -50.38 7.22
C SER A 477 10.45 -49.80 6.30
N THR A 478 11.41 -50.63 5.88
CA THR A 478 12.65 -50.19 5.23
C THR A 478 12.49 -49.85 3.73
N LEU A 479 11.52 -50.43 3.04
CA LEU A 479 11.33 -50.21 1.59
C LEU A 479 10.60 -48.92 1.24
N LEU A 480 9.69 -48.45 2.12
CA LEU A 480 9.00 -47.17 1.93
C LEU A 480 9.85 -45.95 2.31
N THR A 481 10.93 -46.13 3.08
CA THR A 481 11.89 -45.05 3.37
C THR A 481 12.83 -44.75 2.20
N LEU A 482 13.11 -45.73 1.34
CA LEU A 482 14.04 -45.60 0.20
C LEU A 482 13.51 -44.71 -0.94
N TYR A 483 12.21 -44.43 -0.99
CA TYR A 483 11.57 -43.60 -2.01
C TYR A 483 10.97 -42.30 -1.45
N ARG A 484 11.34 -41.88 -0.23
CA ARG A 484 10.98 -40.54 0.25
C ARG A 484 11.82 -39.52 -0.50
N GLN A 485 11.21 -38.74 -1.40
CA GLN A 485 11.88 -37.58 -2.00
C GLN A 485 12.45 -36.69 -0.87
N PRO A 486 13.67 -36.16 -1.02
CA PRO A 486 14.25 -35.29 -0.01
C PRO A 486 13.33 -34.09 0.20
N VAL A 487 12.99 -33.81 1.46
CA VAL A 487 12.22 -32.61 1.82
C VAL A 487 13.17 -31.42 1.70
N ILE A 488 13.19 -30.83 0.51
CA ILE A 488 13.91 -29.60 0.21
C ILE A 488 13.21 -28.48 0.99
N SER A 489 13.95 -27.74 1.83
CA SER A 489 13.40 -26.57 2.53
C SER A 489 13.04 -25.49 1.50
N ASP A 490 11.90 -24.81 1.68
CA ASP A 490 11.39 -23.81 0.73
C ASP A 490 12.39 -22.67 0.47
N ASP A 491 13.29 -22.40 1.42
CA ASP A 491 14.33 -21.36 1.39
C ASP A 491 15.73 -21.86 1.04
N SER A 492 15.88 -23.15 0.73
CA SER A 492 17.16 -23.73 0.29
C SER A 492 17.65 -23.15 -1.03
N PRO A 493 18.98 -23.18 -1.31
CA PRO A 493 19.53 -22.79 -2.60
C PRO A 493 18.91 -23.53 -3.79
N GLU A 494 18.54 -24.81 -3.60
CA GLU A 494 17.88 -25.66 -4.58
C GLU A 494 16.45 -25.20 -4.86
N SER A 495 15.67 -24.88 -3.81
CA SER A 495 14.33 -24.31 -3.96
C SER A 495 14.37 -22.95 -4.66
N ILE A 496 15.28 -22.06 -4.24
CA ILE A 496 15.50 -20.76 -4.88
C ILE A 496 15.86 -20.93 -6.35
N ALA A 497 16.73 -21.90 -6.69
CA ALA A 497 17.07 -22.20 -8.09
C ALA A 497 15.85 -22.64 -8.91
N ILE A 498 15.01 -23.53 -8.35
CA ILE A 498 13.79 -24.03 -9.01
C ILE A 498 12.77 -22.89 -9.20
N LEU A 499 12.49 -22.10 -8.16
CA LEU A 499 11.57 -20.96 -8.23
C LEU A 499 12.06 -19.89 -9.20
N TYR A 500 13.37 -19.58 -9.17
CA TYR A 500 13.96 -18.61 -10.08
C TYR A 500 13.86 -19.07 -11.54
N ASN A 501 14.16 -20.34 -11.80
CA ASN A 501 14.12 -20.94 -13.13
C ASN A 501 12.67 -21.05 -13.66
N ASN A 502 11.70 -21.45 -12.82
CA ASN A 502 10.35 -21.80 -13.26
C ASN A 502 9.33 -20.67 -13.13
N ARG A 503 9.66 -19.55 -12.47
CA ARG A 503 8.76 -18.40 -12.31
C ARG A 503 9.48 -17.07 -12.53
N THR A 504 10.52 -16.78 -11.74
CA THR A 504 11.11 -15.43 -11.71
C THR A 504 11.80 -15.04 -13.02
N CYS A 505 12.51 -15.96 -13.69
CA CYS A 505 13.06 -15.68 -15.02
C CYS A 505 11.98 -15.24 -16.03
N GLU A 506 10.78 -15.81 -15.92
CA GLU A 506 9.71 -15.66 -16.90
C GLU A 506 9.04 -14.27 -16.84
N VAL A 507 8.95 -13.70 -15.64
CA VAL A 507 8.44 -12.33 -15.44
C VAL A 507 9.48 -11.26 -15.78
N LEU A 508 10.76 -11.65 -15.94
CA LEU A 508 11.89 -10.75 -16.17
C LEU A 508 12.33 -10.65 -17.64
N SER A 509 11.66 -11.34 -18.58
CA SER A 509 11.97 -11.21 -20.00
C SER A 509 10.81 -11.59 -20.91
N ILE A 510 10.60 -10.78 -21.94
CA ILE A 510 9.52 -10.92 -22.92
C ILE A 510 9.84 -11.90 -24.08
N LYS A 511 11.10 -12.39 -24.20
CA LYS A 511 11.58 -13.18 -25.35
C LYS A 511 12.02 -14.61 -24.96
N GLU A 512 11.55 -15.62 -25.70
CA GLU A 512 11.86 -17.06 -25.51
C GLU A 512 12.65 -17.73 -26.65
N ASP A 513 13.42 -16.95 -27.43
CA ASP A 513 14.29 -17.45 -28.51
C ASP A 513 15.17 -18.65 -28.05
N PRO A 514 15.54 -19.65 -28.88
CA PRO A 514 16.38 -20.79 -28.44
C PRO A 514 17.74 -20.36 -27.85
N ILE A 515 18.21 -19.16 -28.23
CA ILE A 515 19.42 -18.52 -27.70
C ILE A 515 19.22 -18.00 -26.26
N GLY A 516 17.98 -17.78 -25.82
CA GLY A 516 17.49 -17.95 -24.45
C GLY A 516 17.49 -16.71 -23.56
N ASN A 517 16.53 -16.71 -22.62
CA ASN A 517 16.33 -15.70 -21.58
C ASN A 517 17.66 -15.36 -20.85
N PRO A 518 18.08 -14.07 -20.83
CA PRO A 518 19.40 -13.67 -20.33
C PRO A 518 19.56 -13.87 -18.82
N TRP A 519 18.46 -13.80 -18.06
CA TRP A 519 18.44 -14.06 -16.62
C TRP A 519 18.79 -15.53 -16.33
N ARG A 520 18.20 -16.45 -17.09
CA ARG A 520 18.45 -17.89 -16.99
C ARG A 520 19.85 -18.29 -17.47
N LYS A 521 20.31 -17.75 -18.61
CA LYS A 521 21.56 -18.21 -19.26
C LYS A 521 22.82 -17.45 -18.85
N VAL A 522 22.71 -16.21 -18.37
CA VAL A 522 23.88 -15.38 -18.05
C VAL A 522 23.84 -14.92 -16.59
N VAL A 523 22.73 -14.34 -16.12
CA VAL A 523 22.67 -13.81 -14.74
C VAL A 523 22.76 -14.94 -13.71
N TRP A 524 22.08 -16.07 -13.91
CA TRP A 524 22.15 -17.18 -12.94
C TRP A 524 23.54 -17.84 -12.82
N PRO A 525 24.24 -18.25 -13.91
CA PRO A 525 25.61 -18.75 -13.80
C PRO A 525 26.60 -17.72 -13.26
N LEU A 526 26.34 -16.42 -13.43
CA LEU A 526 27.13 -15.35 -12.82
C LEU A 526 26.82 -15.20 -11.33
N ALA A 527 25.55 -15.29 -10.94
CA ALA A 527 25.09 -15.25 -9.55
C ALA A 527 25.77 -16.35 -8.71
N GLN A 528 25.84 -17.58 -9.23
CA GLN A 528 26.54 -18.71 -8.60
C GLN A 528 28.03 -18.43 -8.28
N LYS A 529 28.67 -17.48 -8.96
CA LYS A 529 30.08 -17.09 -8.75
C LYS A 529 30.24 -15.82 -7.90
N HIS A 530 29.18 -15.05 -7.70
CA HIS A 530 29.23 -13.72 -7.08
C HIS A 530 28.19 -13.60 -5.97
N PRO A 531 28.59 -13.73 -4.68
CA PRO A 531 27.66 -13.78 -3.55
C PRO A 531 26.69 -12.60 -3.44
N ALA A 532 27.11 -11.37 -3.78
CA ALA A 532 26.21 -10.21 -3.79
C ALA A 532 25.06 -10.41 -4.79
N LEU A 533 25.39 -10.81 -6.03
CA LEU A 533 24.40 -11.09 -7.07
C LEU A 533 23.51 -12.29 -6.71
N TYR A 534 24.06 -13.36 -6.14
CA TYR A 534 23.26 -14.49 -5.64
C TYR A 534 22.22 -14.04 -4.62
N HIS A 535 22.63 -13.26 -3.62
CA HIS A 535 21.70 -12.76 -2.62
C HIS A 535 20.67 -11.77 -3.20
N ALA A 536 21.04 -10.94 -4.19
CA ALA A 536 20.06 -10.09 -4.90
C ALA A 536 19.00 -10.92 -5.65
N VAL A 537 19.45 -11.92 -6.41
CA VAL A 537 18.58 -12.82 -7.18
C VAL A 537 17.68 -13.63 -6.25
N ALA A 538 18.22 -14.17 -5.16
CA ALA A 538 17.46 -14.90 -4.15
C ALA A 538 16.40 -14.00 -3.48
N ALA A 539 16.73 -12.76 -3.12
CA ALA A 539 15.76 -11.81 -2.56
C ALA A 539 14.57 -11.58 -3.49
N MET A 540 14.86 -11.23 -4.75
CA MET A 540 13.89 -11.05 -5.82
C MET A 540 13.02 -12.31 -6.03
N THR A 541 13.62 -13.50 -6.03
CA THR A 541 12.92 -14.79 -6.18
C THR A 541 11.98 -15.06 -5.00
N CYS A 542 12.46 -14.86 -3.77
CA CYS A 542 11.67 -15.06 -2.56
C CYS A 542 10.48 -14.11 -2.49
N PHE A 543 10.67 -12.83 -2.84
CA PHE A 543 9.57 -11.87 -2.90
C PHE A 543 8.54 -12.20 -3.98
N ASN A 544 9.00 -12.62 -5.18
CA ASN A 544 8.10 -13.13 -6.22
C ASN A 544 7.36 -14.41 -5.77
N GLY A 545 7.97 -15.28 -4.94
CA GLY A 545 7.30 -16.46 -4.38
C GLY A 545 6.35 -16.18 -3.20
N ALA A 546 6.48 -15.03 -2.53
CA ALA A 546 5.87 -14.76 -1.22
C ALA A 546 4.34 -14.78 -1.20
N ARG A 547 3.64 -14.55 -2.33
CA ARG A 547 2.18 -14.70 -2.40
C ARG A 547 1.73 -16.16 -2.20
N SER A 548 2.47 -17.13 -2.76
CA SER A 548 2.16 -18.56 -2.60
C SER A 548 2.72 -19.14 -1.31
N LEU A 549 3.86 -18.63 -0.85
CA LEU A 549 4.62 -19.14 0.30
C LEU A 549 5.06 -17.95 1.19
N PRO A 550 4.20 -17.46 2.10
CA PRO A 550 4.47 -16.25 2.91
C PRO A 550 5.79 -16.27 3.68
N GLN A 551 6.27 -17.45 4.08
CA GLN A 551 7.56 -17.66 4.74
C GLN A 551 8.76 -17.15 3.93
N LEU A 552 8.65 -17.12 2.59
CA LEU A 552 9.70 -16.60 1.72
C LEU A 552 9.92 -15.09 1.90
N ARG A 553 8.92 -14.32 2.38
CA ARG A 553 9.08 -12.87 2.60
C ARG A 553 10.21 -12.55 3.58
N VAL A 554 10.28 -13.27 4.69
CA VAL A 554 11.31 -13.10 5.73
C VAL A 554 12.70 -13.47 5.19
N GLN A 555 12.77 -14.53 4.37
CA GLN A 555 14.04 -14.96 3.76
C GLN A 555 14.50 -13.98 2.68
N GLY A 556 13.57 -13.48 1.87
CA GLY A 556 13.83 -12.44 0.88
C GLY A 556 14.45 -11.19 1.51
N ALA A 557 13.95 -10.76 2.67
CA ALA A 557 14.52 -9.63 3.43
C ALA A 557 15.97 -9.89 3.89
N LYS A 558 16.28 -11.07 4.47
CA LYS A 558 17.65 -11.45 4.83
C LYS A 558 18.59 -11.49 3.63
N HIS A 559 18.11 -12.01 2.50
CA HIS A 559 18.87 -12.03 1.25
C HIS A 559 19.09 -10.61 0.70
N LEU A 560 18.10 -9.72 0.80
CA LEU A 560 18.23 -8.32 0.38
C LEU A 560 19.32 -7.58 1.17
N GLU A 561 19.29 -7.66 2.50
CA GLU A 561 20.29 -7.08 3.39
C GLU A 561 21.69 -7.66 3.13
N SER A 562 21.79 -8.99 3.06
CA SER A 562 23.03 -9.72 2.77
C SER A 562 23.65 -9.29 1.45
N SER A 563 22.83 -9.04 0.42
CA SER A 563 23.27 -8.53 -0.88
C SER A 563 23.80 -7.10 -0.79
N VAL A 564 23.07 -6.19 -0.14
CA VAL A 564 23.50 -4.78 0.04
C VAL A 564 24.86 -4.69 0.74
N ILE A 565 25.05 -5.44 1.84
CA ILE A 565 26.33 -5.48 2.57
C ILE A 565 27.47 -5.99 1.68
N LYS A 566 27.22 -7.06 0.90
CA LYS A 566 28.22 -7.66 0.01
C LYS A 566 28.52 -6.80 -1.22
N LEU A 567 27.54 -6.05 -1.73
CA LEU A 567 27.73 -5.10 -2.83
C LEU A 567 28.62 -3.93 -2.38
N SER A 568 28.38 -3.33 -1.21
CA SER A 568 29.19 -2.22 -0.69
C SER A 568 30.66 -2.62 -0.54
N ARG A 569 30.94 -3.74 0.17
CA ARG A 569 32.30 -4.30 0.27
C ARG A 569 32.88 -4.67 -1.09
N GLY A 570 32.05 -5.17 -1.99
CA GLY A 570 32.41 -5.48 -3.37
C GLY A 570 32.99 -4.27 -4.11
N LEU A 571 32.28 -3.13 -4.05
CA LEU A 571 32.68 -1.88 -4.69
C LEU A 571 34.00 -1.34 -4.13
N GLU A 572 34.20 -1.40 -2.81
CA GLU A 572 35.48 -1.07 -2.15
C GLU A 572 36.63 -1.97 -2.64
N SER A 573 36.35 -3.26 -2.90
CA SER A 573 37.30 -4.26 -3.37
C SER A 573 37.47 -4.34 -4.90
N ASN A 574 37.05 -3.31 -5.65
CA ASN A 574 37.11 -3.26 -7.12
C ASN A 574 36.34 -4.41 -7.82
N MET A 575 35.09 -4.64 -7.41
CA MET A 575 34.17 -5.58 -8.06
C MET A 575 33.98 -5.26 -9.55
N ARG A 576 33.95 -6.31 -10.38
CA ARG A 576 33.67 -6.23 -11.83
C ARG A 576 32.41 -5.43 -12.11
N LEU A 577 32.53 -4.45 -13.02
CA LEU A 577 31.48 -3.49 -13.36
C LEU A 577 30.15 -4.17 -13.70
N GLU A 578 30.16 -5.21 -14.53
CA GLU A 578 28.96 -5.91 -14.96
C GLU A 578 28.26 -6.64 -13.81
N VAL A 579 29.02 -7.15 -12.84
CA VAL A 579 28.50 -7.80 -11.61
C VAL A 579 27.89 -6.75 -10.69
N ALA A 580 28.57 -5.62 -10.49
CA ALA A 580 28.09 -4.54 -9.65
C ALA A 580 26.82 -3.90 -10.24
N LEU A 581 26.77 -3.67 -11.55
CA LEU A 581 25.59 -3.16 -12.27
C LEU A 581 24.39 -4.12 -12.15
N ILE A 582 24.54 -5.40 -12.52
CA ILE A 582 23.41 -6.34 -12.47
C ILE A 582 22.96 -6.62 -11.04
N THR A 583 23.87 -6.61 -10.05
CA THR A 583 23.50 -6.71 -8.63
C THR A 583 22.66 -5.51 -8.20
N THR A 584 23.08 -4.29 -8.57
CA THR A 584 22.37 -3.05 -8.24
C THR A 584 20.98 -3.01 -8.90
N LEU A 585 20.88 -3.35 -10.18
CA LEU A 585 19.59 -3.43 -10.88
C LEU A 585 18.68 -4.53 -10.30
N THR A 586 19.22 -5.70 -9.97
CA THR A 586 18.46 -6.78 -9.31
C THR A 586 17.96 -6.37 -7.92
N LEU A 587 18.76 -5.63 -7.15
CA LEU A 587 18.35 -5.05 -5.86
C LEU A 587 17.19 -4.06 -6.01
N SER A 588 17.18 -3.27 -7.09
CA SER A 588 16.06 -2.39 -7.42
C SER A 588 14.76 -3.20 -7.61
N ILE A 589 14.78 -4.22 -8.46
CA ILE A 589 13.61 -5.09 -8.73
C ILE A 589 13.14 -5.77 -7.43
N ALA A 590 14.07 -6.31 -6.65
CA ALA A 590 13.76 -6.95 -5.37
C ALA A 590 13.05 -5.99 -4.40
N GLN A 591 13.48 -4.73 -4.34
CA GLN A 591 12.82 -3.70 -3.53
C GLN A 591 11.41 -3.34 -4.02
N THR A 592 11.18 -3.32 -5.33
CA THR A 592 9.84 -3.09 -5.90
C THR A 592 8.88 -4.24 -5.63
N TRP A 593 9.37 -5.47 -5.44
CA TRP A 593 8.54 -6.64 -5.15
C TRP A 593 8.39 -6.96 -3.66
N TYR A 594 8.97 -6.17 -2.75
CA TYR A 594 8.92 -6.42 -1.30
C TYR A 594 7.58 -6.03 -0.66
N TYR A 595 6.46 -6.46 -1.23
CA TYR A 595 5.11 -6.11 -0.80
C TYR A 595 4.79 -6.63 0.63
N PRO A 596 4.16 -5.82 1.52
CA PRO A 596 3.62 -4.47 1.27
C PRO A 596 4.64 -3.33 1.40
N ARG A 597 5.81 -3.58 2.00
CA ARG A 597 6.93 -2.62 2.17
C ARG A 597 7.73 -2.37 0.89
N ALA A 598 7.05 -2.41 -0.26
CA ALA A 598 7.66 -2.22 -1.56
C ALA A 598 8.11 -0.76 -1.73
N SER A 599 9.31 -0.56 -2.29
CA SER A 599 9.80 0.78 -2.62
C SER A 599 10.12 0.91 -4.10
N ASN A 600 10.13 2.14 -4.61
CA ASN A 600 10.42 2.46 -6.00
C ASN A 600 11.82 2.05 -6.51
N GLY A 601 12.71 1.52 -5.65
CA GLY A 601 14.07 1.09 -6.03
C GLY A 601 14.99 2.23 -6.51
N ILE A 602 14.57 3.49 -6.40
CA ILE A 602 15.15 4.60 -7.18
C ILE A 602 16.63 4.87 -6.85
N ASN A 603 17.03 4.62 -5.61
CA ASN A 603 18.42 4.80 -5.16
C ASN A 603 19.37 3.84 -5.91
N HIS A 604 18.93 2.62 -6.19
CA HIS A 604 19.72 1.65 -6.97
C HIS A 604 19.69 2.00 -8.46
N ILE A 605 18.56 2.48 -9.00
CA ILE A 605 18.46 2.94 -10.41
C ILE A 605 19.41 4.13 -10.66
N ASN A 606 19.44 5.12 -9.76
CA ASN A 606 20.38 6.25 -9.83
C ASN A 606 21.83 5.77 -9.70
N LYS A 607 22.14 4.88 -8.75
CA LYS A 607 23.51 4.34 -8.61
C LYS A 607 23.97 3.56 -9.86
N ALA A 608 23.06 2.80 -10.49
CA ALA A 608 23.35 2.11 -11.75
C ALA A 608 23.54 3.09 -12.92
N LYS A 609 22.79 4.20 -12.97
CA LYS A 609 23.00 5.30 -13.92
C LYS A 609 24.42 5.87 -13.81
N ASP A 610 24.83 6.24 -12.60
CA ASP A 610 26.14 6.86 -12.35
C ASP A 610 27.29 5.94 -12.84
N MET A 611 27.20 4.65 -12.50
CA MET A 611 28.14 3.61 -12.95
C MET A 611 28.14 3.40 -14.47
N LEU A 612 26.97 3.48 -15.13
CA LEU A 612 26.87 3.41 -16.60
C LEU A 612 27.44 4.67 -17.28
N GLN A 613 27.26 5.85 -16.68
CA GLN A 613 27.82 7.11 -17.16
C GLN A 613 29.35 7.10 -17.09
N GLU A 614 29.92 6.66 -15.97
CA GLU A 614 31.37 6.44 -15.80
C GLU A 614 31.91 5.42 -16.81
N ALA A 615 31.23 4.28 -16.99
CA ALA A 615 31.66 3.25 -17.93
C ALA A 615 31.75 3.75 -19.38
N LEU A 616 30.77 4.55 -19.81
CA LEU A 616 30.69 5.10 -21.17
C LEU A 616 31.63 6.31 -21.37
N SER A 617 31.87 7.14 -20.35
CA SER A 617 32.81 8.27 -20.46
C SER A 617 34.28 7.82 -20.55
N HIS A 618 34.64 6.71 -19.89
CA HIS A 618 35.99 6.14 -19.95
C HIS A 618 36.28 5.30 -21.21
N GLY A 619 35.38 5.30 -22.21
CA GLY A 619 35.64 4.67 -23.51
C GLY A 619 35.76 3.14 -23.47
N LYS A 620 35.21 2.47 -22.43
CA LYS A 620 35.10 1.01 -22.41
C LYS A 620 34.21 0.56 -23.55
N ASP A 621 34.67 -0.40 -24.35
CA ASP A 621 33.88 -0.99 -25.43
C ASP A 621 32.57 -1.59 -24.87
N PRO A 622 31.38 -1.14 -25.32
CA PRO A 622 30.09 -1.70 -24.89
C PRO A 622 29.94 -3.22 -25.11
N HIS A 623 30.86 -3.83 -25.84
CA HIS A 623 30.84 -5.23 -26.24
C HIS A 623 31.91 -6.11 -25.56
N GLN A 624 32.89 -5.54 -24.85
CA GLN A 624 33.92 -6.30 -24.12
C GLN A 624 33.75 -6.20 -22.59
N LEU A 625 32.79 -6.95 -22.08
CA LEU A 625 32.72 -7.31 -20.66
C LEU A 625 33.04 -8.80 -20.54
N GLU A 626 34.03 -9.14 -19.70
CA GLU A 626 34.54 -10.50 -19.52
C GLU A 626 33.50 -11.49 -18.93
N GLY A 627 32.29 -11.03 -18.59
CA GLY A 627 31.27 -11.77 -17.85
C GLY A 627 30.14 -12.34 -18.69
N GLY A 628 30.16 -12.15 -20.02
CA GLY A 628 29.10 -12.58 -20.94
C GLY A 628 27.85 -11.69 -20.95
N LEU A 629 27.60 -10.90 -19.90
CA LEU A 629 26.65 -9.78 -19.93
C LEU A 629 27.20 -8.67 -20.83
N LYS A 630 26.46 -8.29 -21.88
CA LYS A 630 26.79 -7.13 -22.72
C LYS A 630 26.37 -5.84 -22.04
N LEU A 631 27.15 -4.76 -22.18
CA LEU A 631 26.84 -3.48 -21.52
C LEU A 631 25.49 -2.93 -22.00
N GLY A 632 25.17 -3.12 -23.29
CA GLY A 632 23.87 -2.76 -23.86
C GLY A 632 22.66 -3.47 -23.24
N PHE A 633 22.80 -4.69 -22.70
CA PHE A 633 21.69 -5.33 -21.96
C PHE A 633 21.48 -4.63 -20.60
N LEU A 634 22.57 -4.31 -19.90
CA LEU A 634 22.51 -3.60 -18.62
C LEU A 634 21.98 -2.17 -18.78
N ALA A 635 22.39 -1.48 -19.84
CA ALA A 635 21.89 -0.15 -20.20
C ALA A 635 20.39 -0.18 -20.58
N ASN A 636 19.93 -1.21 -21.30
CA ASN A 636 18.51 -1.38 -21.63
C ASN A 636 17.66 -1.74 -20.40
N LEU A 637 18.16 -2.62 -19.53
CA LEU A 637 17.50 -2.94 -18.26
C LEU A 637 17.38 -1.69 -17.37
N TRP A 638 18.47 -0.93 -17.24
CA TRP A 638 18.44 0.35 -16.53
C TRP A 638 17.44 1.34 -17.16
N LEU A 639 17.45 1.52 -18.49
CA LEU A 639 16.55 2.44 -19.19
C LEU A 639 15.08 2.05 -18.99
N TYR A 640 14.76 0.77 -19.10
CA TYR A 640 13.43 0.23 -18.86
C TYR A 640 12.94 0.57 -17.44
N MET A 641 13.76 0.27 -16.43
CA MET A 641 13.42 0.53 -15.02
C MET A 641 13.30 2.03 -14.72
N ASP A 642 14.24 2.85 -15.21
CA ASP A 642 14.20 4.31 -15.01
C ASP A 642 12.94 4.93 -15.61
N VAL A 643 12.62 4.61 -16.88
CA VAL A 643 11.46 5.16 -17.58
C VAL A 643 10.15 4.84 -16.85
N LEU A 644 9.97 3.59 -16.41
CA LEU A 644 8.75 3.18 -15.71
C LEU A 644 8.64 3.76 -14.30
N THR A 645 9.76 3.89 -13.59
CA THR A 645 9.80 4.49 -12.25
C THR A 645 9.58 6.01 -12.33
N ARG A 646 10.09 6.68 -13.38
CA ARG A 646 9.98 8.13 -13.62
C ARG A 646 8.55 8.62 -13.89
N ILE A 647 7.65 7.74 -14.34
CA ILE A 647 6.24 8.08 -14.57
C ILE A 647 5.52 8.36 -13.25
N THR A 648 5.84 7.58 -12.21
CA THR A 648 5.17 7.61 -10.90
C THR A 648 5.94 8.42 -9.86
N CYS A 649 7.27 8.38 -9.89
CA CYS A 649 8.12 8.83 -8.79
C CYS A 649 8.60 10.27 -8.97
N SER A 650 8.61 11.03 -7.88
CA SER A 650 8.88 12.47 -7.85
C SER A 650 10.35 12.84 -7.61
N SER A 651 11.16 11.85 -7.20
CA SER A 651 12.53 11.96 -6.71
C SER A 651 13.61 11.62 -7.76
N VAL A 652 13.21 11.40 -9.01
CA VAL A 652 14.12 10.93 -10.06
C VAL A 652 15.03 12.05 -10.58
N GLN A 653 16.31 11.76 -10.77
CA GLN A 653 17.26 12.72 -11.33
C GLN A 653 16.88 13.16 -12.77
N ASN A 654 17.25 14.39 -13.13
CA ASN A 654 17.15 14.88 -14.51
C ASN A 654 17.94 13.97 -15.48
N MET A 655 17.36 13.75 -16.66
CA MET A 655 17.93 12.90 -17.70
C MET A 655 18.71 13.69 -18.74
N ASP A 656 19.91 13.20 -19.05
CA ASP A 656 20.58 13.57 -20.30
C ASP A 656 19.98 12.77 -21.47
N LEU A 657 19.49 13.51 -22.47
CA LEU A 657 18.96 12.96 -23.70
C LEU A 657 20.03 12.24 -24.54
N ASN A 658 21.28 12.68 -24.46
CA ASN A 658 22.39 12.05 -25.17
C ASN A 658 22.74 10.72 -24.53
N PHE A 659 22.79 10.65 -23.19
CA PHE A 659 22.94 9.41 -22.44
C PHE A 659 21.83 8.38 -22.75
N MET A 660 20.55 8.77 -22.78
CA MET A 660 19.47 7.84 -23.20
C MET A 660 19.68 7.30 -24.62
N LYS A 661 20.06 8.16 -25.56
CA LYS A 661 20.33 7.75 -26.96
C LYS A 661 21.56 6.84 -27.06
N ALA A 662 22.59 7.07 -26.24
CA ALA A 662 23.76 6.20 -26.15
C ALA A 662 23.40 4.82 -25.60
N CYS A 663 22.53 4.75 -24.59
CA CYS A 663 22.01 3.48 -24.06
C CYS A 663 21.23 2.68 -25.13
N THR A 664 20.46 3.36 -25.99
CA THR A 664 19.71 2.68 -27.06
C THR A 664 20.49 2.37 -28.34
N PHE A 665 21.77 2.71 -28.44
CA PHE A 665 22.54 2.46 -29.67
C PHE A 665 22.80 0.95 -29.91
N THR A 666 22.56 0.49 -31.14
CA THR A 666 23.03 -0.80 -31.64
C THR A 666 24.30 -0.60 -32.47
N PRO A 667 25.31 -1.49 -32.40
CA PRO A 667 26.50 -1.34 -33.21
C PRO A 667 26.19 -1.50 -34.70
N SER A 668 26.70 -0.57 -35.52
CA SER A 668 26.80 -0.75 -36.98
C SER A 668 27.65 -2.00 -37.27
N GLY A 669 27.00 -3.11 -37.59
CA GLY A 669 27.67 -4.39 -37.89
C GLY A 669 26.86 -5.64 -37.58
N ALA A 670 25.84 -5.57 -36.73
CA ALA A 670 24.91 -6.70 -36.52
C ALA A 670 23.84 -6.73 -37.63
N SER A 671 24.04 -7.56 -38.65
CA SER A 671 23.14 -7.69 -39.81
C SER A 671 21.88 -8.53 -39.51
N GLY A 672 21.11 -8.15 -38.50
CA GLY A 672 19.88 -8.86 -38.12
C GLY A 672 19.01 -8.10 -37.12
N PHE A 673 17.70 -8.14 -37.33
CA PHE A 673 16.70 -7.56 -36.43
C PHE A 673 16.76 -8.25 -35.04
N GLN A 674 16.83 -7.47 -33.96
CA GLN A 674 16.93 -8.00 -32.60
C GLN A 674 15.88 -7.38 -31.66
N ILE A 675 14.78 -8.12 -31.48
CA ILE A 675 13.77 -7.90 -30.42
C ILE A 675 14.48 -7.77 -29.06
N ASP A 676 14.15 -6.72 -28.32
CA ASP A 676 14.74 -6.48 -27.00
C ASP A 676 14.14 -7.43 -25.94
N PRO A 677 14.96 -8.03 -25.05
CA PRO A 677 14.47 -8.98 -24.03
C PRO A 677 13.50 -8.39 -23.00
N LEU A 678 13.36 -7.06 -22.88
CA LEU A 678 12.46 -6.39 -21.94
C LEU A 678 11.45 -5.50 -22.67
N MET A 679 11.94 -4.64 -23.56
CA MET A 679 11.12 -3.67 -24.29
C MET A 679 10.46 -4.23 -25.55
N GLY A 680 10.77 -5.48 -25.95
CA GLY A 680 10.24 -6.11 -27.15
C GLY A 680 10.50 -5.26 -28.40
N CYS A 681 9.43 -4.95 -29.13
CA CYS A 681 9.44 -4.07 -30.31
C CYS A 681 9.43 -2.56 -29.95
N ALA A 682 9.30 -2.19 -28.67
CA ALA A 682 9.18 -0.80 -28.21
C ALA A 682 10.52 -0.16 -27.78
N ARG A 683 11.67 -0.83 -27.96
CA ARG A 683 13.00 -0.34 -27.50
C ARG A 683 13.27 1.14 -27.83
N THR A 684 12.95 1.57 -29.04
CA THR A 684 13.19 2.96 -29.50
C THR A 684 12.08 3.94 -29.09
N LEU A 685 10.94 3.44 -28.58
CA LEU A 685 9.86 4.25 -27.99
C LEU A 685 10.18 4.67 -26.56
N PHE A 686 10.79 3.80 -25.74
CA PHE A 686 11.04 4.07 -24.30
C PHE A 686 11.75 5.42 -24.01
N PRO A 687 12.76 5.88 -24.78
CA PRO A 687 13.32 7.22 -24.61
C PRO A 687 12.33 8.38 -24.86
N LEU A 688 11.28 8.17 -25.66
CA LEU A 688 10.18 9.14 -25.80
C LEU A 688 9.24 9.08 -24.59
N ILE A 689 8.93 7.89 -24.08
CA ILE A 689 8.13 7.71 -22.85
C ILE A 689 8.80 8.43 -21.67
N GLY A 690 10.12 8.23 -21.47
CA GLY A 690 10.87 8.91 -20.41
C GLY A 690 10.84 10.45 -20.51
N ARG A 691 10.91 11.00 -21.74
CA ARG A 691 10.79 12.45 -21.96
C ARG A 691 9.36 12.97 -21.72
N VAL A 692 8.33 12.15 -21.97
CA VAL A 692 6.94 12.47 -21.61
C VAL A 692 6.79 12.45 -20.09
N ALA A 693 7.36 11.46 -19.39
CA ALA A 693 7.36 11.40 -17.93
C ALA A 693 8.04 12.64 -17.30
N ASP A 694 9.21 13.07 -17.79
CA ASP A 694 9.85 14.33 -17.36
C ASP A 694 8.96 15.57 -17.60
N LEU A 695 8.15 15.57 -18.67
CA LEU A 695 7.21 16.65 -18.95
C LEU A 695 6.01 16.62 -17.99
N VAL A 696 5.40 15.44 -17.78
CA VAL A 696 4.33 15.21 -16.80
C VAL A 696 4.77 15.68 -15.42
N HIS A 697 5.98 15.34 -14.98
CA HIS A 697 6.54 15.78 -13.71
C HIS A 697 6.64 17.31 -13.59
N ARG A 698 7.18 17.99 -14.63
CA ARG A 698 7.23 19.47 -14.68
C ARG A 698 5.85 20.12 -14.70
N VAL A 699 4.88 19.52 -15.39
CA VAL A 699 3.48 19.96 -15.37
C VAL A 699 2.92 19.87 -13.95
N ARG A 700 3.04 18.70 -13.29
CA ARG A 700 2.49 18.46 -11.94
C ARG A 700 3.13 19.34 -10.86
N LYS A 701 4.43 19.64 -10.96
CA LYS A 701 5.13 20.58 -10.06
C LYS A 701 4.83 22.06 -10.35
N SER A 702 4.17 22.41 -11.46
CA SER A 702 3.86 23.80 -11.78
C SER A 702 2.63 24.28 -11.00
N PRO A 703 2.73 25.38 -10.22
CA PRO A 703 1.59 25.93 -9.47
C PRO A 703 0.54 26.62 -10.36
N ASN A 704 0.87 26.86 -11.63
CA ASN A 704 -0.02 27.53 -12.58
C ASN A 704 -1.12 26.59 -13.06
N LYS A 705 -2.37 27.07 -13.19
CA LYS A 705 -3.47 26.29 -13.77
C LYS A 705 -3.17 25.89 -15.23
N LEU A 706 -2.73 26.85 -16.05
CA LEU A 706 -2.37 26.64 -17.47
C LEU A 706 -0.89 26.28 -17.64
N ASN A 707 -0.56 25.54 -18.68
CA ASN A 707 0.81 25.23 -19.05
C ASN A 707 1.48 26.41 -19.77
N SER A 708 2.79 26.59 -19.57
CA SER A 708 3.54 27.66 -20.25
C SER A 708 3.74 27.35 -21.74
N PRO A 709 3.93 28.36 -22.61
CA PRO A 709 4.23 28.12 -24.03
C PRO A 709 5.44 27.20 -24.26
N THR A 710 6.43 27.22 -23.36
CA THR A 710 7.59 26.31 -23.37
C THR A 710 7.18 24.86 -23.12
N ILE A 711 6.27 24.60 -22.18
CA ILE A 711 5.71 23.27 -21.92
C ILE A 711 4.92 22.80 -23.14
N VAL A 712 4.02 23.64 -23.69
CA VAL A 712 3.17 23.29 -24.84
C VAL A 712 4.00 23.02 -26.10
N SER A 713 5.01 23.85 -26.39
CA SER A 713 5.95 23.65 -27.50
C SER A 713 6.70 22.32 -27.37
N ARG A 714 7.25 22.02 -26.18
CA ARG A 714 7.95 20.75 -25.91
C ARG A 714 7.01 19.54 -25.98
N ALA A 715 5.74 19.71 -25.58
CA ALA A 715 4.71 18.69 -25.69
C ALA A 715 4.40 18.38 -27.17
N LEU A 716 4.35 19.41 -28.02
CA LEU A 716 4.10 19.25 -29.46
C LEU A 716 5.23 18.50 -30.17
N GLU A 717 6.49 18.78 -29.83
CA GLU A 717 7.64 18.00 -30.31
C GLU A 717 7.55 16.51 -29.92
N LEU A 718 7.14 16.24 -28.67
CA LEU A 718 6.99 14.87 -28.16
C LEU A 718 5.83 14.14 -28.82
N LYS A 719 4.68 14.81 -28.97
CA LYS A 719 3.51 14.32 -29.72
C LYS A 719 3.93 13.87 -31.11
N ILE A 720 4.56 14.75 -31.89
CA ILE A 720 5.01 14.45 -33.26
C ILE A 720 6.01 13.28 -33.27
N GLY A 721 6.92 13.22 -32.29
CA GLY A 721 7.87 12.12 -32.15
C GLY A 721 7.21 10.77 -31.88
N VAL A 722 6.24 10.71 -30.96
CA VAL A 722 5.52 9.47 -30.62
C VAL A 722 4.53 9.06 -31.71
N GLU A 723 3.84 10.00 -32.34
CA GLU A 723 2.93 9.72 -33.48
C GLU A 723 3.69 9.11 -34.66
N LYS A 724 4.85 9.68 -35.02
CA LYS A 724 5.72 9.18 -36.10
C LYS A 724 6.50 7.93 -35.73
N TRP A 725 6.67 7.63 -34.43
CA TRP A 725 7.34 6.40 -34.01
C TRP A 725 6.53 5.17 -34.45
N ALA A 726 7.22 4.16 -34.94
CA ALA A 726 6.65 2.87 -35.26
C ALA A 726 7.72 1.77 -35.05
N PRO A 727 7.35 0.48 -34.89
CA PRO A 727 8.29 -0.64 -34.85
C PRO A 727 9.21 -0.69 -36.08
N ASP A 728 10.38 -1.33 -36.01
CA ASP A 728 11.32 -1.37 -37.15
C ASP A 728 10.68 -1.92 -38.45
N GLU A 729 11.08 -1.36 -39.60
CA GLU A 729 10.48 -1.66 -40.91
C GLU A 729 10.50 -3.15 -41.30
N SER A 730 11.43 -3.94 -40.76
CA SER A 730 11.49 -5.39 -40.96
C SER A 730 10.29 -6.16 -40.37
N LEU A 731 9.55 -5.55 -39.44
CA LEU A 731 8.26 -6.04 -38.94
C LEU A 731 7.05 -5.40 -39.66
N GLN A 732 7.27 -4.43 -40.55
CA GLN A 732 6.22 -3.66 -41.22
C GLN A 732 6.16 -3.84 -42.74
N ALA A 733 7.11 -4.57 -43.34
CA ALA A 733 7.00 -4.97 -44.74
C ALA A 733 5.63 -5.62 -44.98
N PRO A 734 4.96 -5.39 -46.14
CA PRO A 734 3.64 -5.92 -46.45
C PRO A 734 3.70 -7.43 -46.73
N LEU A 735 4.02 -8.17 -45.68
CA LEU A 735 3.92 -9.61 -45.54
C LEU A 735 2.49 -9.88 -45.04
N THR A 736 1.85 -10.91 -45.60
CA THR A 736 0.47 -11.28 -45.24
C THR A 736 0.35 -11.52 -43.73
N VAL A 737 -0.83 -11.29 -43.15
CA VAL A 737 -1.08 -11.46 -41.70
C VAL A 737 -0.67 -12.85 -41.20
N ASP A 738 -0.64 -13.84 -42.09
CA ASP A 738 -0.16 -15.21 -41.89
C ASP A 738 1.37 -15.35 -41.65
N SER A 739 2.15 -14.26 -41.69
CA SER A 739 3.64 -14.29 -41.72
C SER A 739 4.32 -14.08 -40.38
N LEU A 740 3.63 -13.48 -39.39
CA LEU A 740 4.18 -13.27 -38.04
C LEU A 740 3.85 -14.47 -37.16
N THR A 741 4.76 -14.86 -36.27
CA THR A 741 4.38 -15.78 -35.20
C THR A 741 3.37 -15.09 -34.27
N PRO A 742 2.45 -15.82 -33.61
CA PRO A 742 1.56 -15.23 -32.62
C PRO A 742 2.31 -14.42 -31.54
N SER A 743 3.48 -14.92 -31.11
CA SER A 743 4.38 -14.21 -30.21
C SER A 743 4.95 -12.89 -30.76
N ASP A 744 5.28 -12.80 -32.05
CA ASP A 744 5.76 -11.54 -32.64
C ASP A 744 4.63 -10.52 -32.78
N SER A 745 3.41 -10.99 -33.08
CA SER A 745 2.21 -10.16 -33.10
C SER A 745 1.94 -9.54 -31.72
N ASP A 746 1.95 -10.35 -30.65
CA ASP A 746 1.78 -9.89 -29.26
C ASP A 746 2.75 -8.77 -28.88
N LEU A 747 4.01 -8.87 -29.31
CA LEU A 747 5.06 -7.87 -29.06
C LEU A 747 4.80 -6.56 -29.80
N VAL A 748 4.29 -6.62 -31.03
CA VAL A 748 3.88 -5.43 -31.80
C VAL A 748 2.66 -4.77 -31.16
N GLN A 749 1.64 -5.54 -30.75
CA GLN A 749 0.47 -4.98 -30.06
C GLN A 749 0.83 -4.39 -28.69
N THR A 750 1.77 -5.00 -27.96
CA THR A 750 2.32 -4.46 -26.72
C THR A 750 3.00 -3.11 -26.94
N ALA A 751 3.79 -2.99 -28.01
CA ALA A 751 4.44 -1.73 -28.37
C ALA A 751 3.43 -0.65 -28.80
N ASN A 752 2.36 -1.03 -29.53
CA ASN A 752 1.27 -0.12 -29.88
C ASN A 752 0.48 0.34 -28.66
N ALA A 753 0.20 -0.54 -27.68
CA ALA A 753 -0.44 -0.18 -26.42
C ALA A 753 0.39 0.87 -25.66
N HIS A 754 1.71 0.69 -25.57
CA HIS A 754 2.61 1.69 -24.98
C HIS A 754 2.62 3.02 -25.76
N LYS A 755 2.60 2.99 -27.10
CA LYS A 755 2.54 4.20 -27.94
C LYS A 755 1.29 5.02 -27.63
N TRP A 756 0.11 4.38 -27.64
CA TRP A 756 -1.16 5.06 -27.38
C TRP A 756 -1.30 5.50 -25.91
N ALA A 757 -0.86 4.70 -24.94
CA ALA A 757 -0.82 5.10 -23.53
C ALA A 757 0.09 6.31 -23.29
N THR A 758 1.24 6.38 -23.98
CA THR A 758 2.15 7.54 -23.92
C THR A 758 1.51 8.80 -24.50
N LEU A 759 0.76 8.69 -25.61
CA LEU A 759 0.01 9.81 -26.17
C LEU A 759 -1.11 10.26 -25.21
N LEU A 760 -1.91 9.33 -24.68
CA LEU A 760 -2.97 9.65 -23.73
C LEU A 760 -2.42 10.38 -22.48
N LEU A 761 -1.35 9.87 -21.87
CA LEU A 761 -0.70 10.54 -20.73
C LEU A 761 -0.14 11.93 -21.09
N LEU A 762 0.38 12.11 -22.30
CA LEU A 762 0.85 13.41 -22.79
C LEU A 762 -0.31 14.41 -22.96
N TYR A 763 -1.46 13.97 -23.48
CA TYR A 763 -2.66 14.79 -23.60
C TYR A 763 -3.30 15.12 -22.24
N GLN A 764 -3.30 14.16 -21.30
CA GLN A 764 -3.68 14.40 -19.91
C GLN A 764 -2.73 15.40 -19.21
N ALA A 765 -1.48 15.51 -19.64
CA ALA A 765 -0.55 16.51 -19.09
C ALA A 765 -0.70 17.89 -19.74
N VAL A 766 -0.94 17.93 -21.05
CA VAL A 766 -0.99 19.16 -21.84
C VAL A 766 -2.28 19.17 -22.68
N PRO A 767 -3.45 19.44 -22.07
CA PRO A 767 -4.73 19.52 -22.77
C PRO A 767 -4.80 20.68 -23.79
N GLU A 768 -3.82 21.60 -23.77
CA GLU A 768 -3.64 22.64 -24.78
C GLU A 768 -3.15 22.10 -26.14
N LEU A 769 -2.75 20.82 -26.22
CA LEU A 769 -2.35 20.20 -27.48
C LEU A 769 -3.55 19.95 -28.42
N PRO A 770 -3.38 20.07 -29.75
CA PRO A 770 -4.41 19.70 -30.70
C PRO A 770 -4.70 18.19 -30.61
N ILE A 771 -5.93 17.86 -30.21
CA ILE A 771 -6.47 16.51 -30.12
C ILE A 771 -7.67 16.38 -31.07
N ARG A 772 -7.83 15.22 -31.71
CA ARG A 772 -8.94 14.92 -32.63
C ARG A 772 -9.89 13.84 -32.11
N PHE A 773 -9.69 13.42 -30.87
CA PHE A 773 -10.39 12.34 -30.19
C PHE A 773 -10.55 12.67 -28.70
N SER A 774 -11.44 11.98 -28.01
CA SER A 774 -11.58 12.07 -26.55
C SER A 774 -10.57 11.18 -25.82
N PHE A 775 -10.38 11.41 -24.52
CA PHE A 775 -9.53 10.53 -23.70
C PHE A 775 -10.10 9.11 -23.59
N SER A 776 -11.44 8.95 -23.56
CA SER A 776 -12.12 7.65 -23.60
C SER A 776 -11.86 6.93 -24.93
N GLU A 777 -11.96 7.61 -26.08
CA GLU A 777 -11.63 7.01 -27.40
C GLU A 777 -10.15 6.58 -27.48
N ALA A 778 -9.23 7.31 -26.85
CA ALA A 778 -7.83 6.92 -26.75
C ALA A 778 -7.62 5.73 -25.80
N ALA A 779 -8.32 5.69 -24.66
CA ALA A 779 -8.31 4.59 -23.71
C ALA A 779 -8.83 3.31 -24.35
N GLN A 780 -9.99 3.36 -25.01
CA GLN A 780 -10.60 2.23 -25.71
C GLN A 780 -9.66 1.64 -26.77
N ARG A 781 -8.93 2.47 -27.53
CA ARG A 781 -7.89 1.98 -28.46
C ARG A 781 -6.78 1.21 -27.75
N ILE A 782 -6.32 1.67 -26.58
CA ILE A 782 -5.32 0.95 -25.77
C ILE A 782 -5.89 -0.37 -25.27
N LEU A 783 -7.11 -0.37 -24.75
CA LEU A 783 -7.80 -1.59 -24.28
C LEU A 783 -7.96 -2.62 -25.41
N VAL A 784 -8.29 -2.21 -26.64
CA VAL A 784 -8.34 -3.10 -27.81
C VAL A 784 -6.97 -3.75 -28.09
N TYR A 785 -5.86 -3.00 -28.05
CA TYR A 785 -4.52 -3.60 -28.19
C TYR A 785 -4.22 -4.61 -27.07
N ILE A 786 -4.56 -4.28 -25.81
CA ILE A 786 -4.39 -5.19 -24.66
C ILE A 786 -5.26 -6.46 -24.83
N ALA A 787 -6.48 -6.32 -25.35
CA ALA A 787 -7.42 -7.42 -25.57
C ALA A 787 -6.96 -8.42 -26.63
N THR A 788 -6.23 -7.96 -27.66
CA THR A 788 -5.65 -8.87 -28.67
C THR A 788 -4.53 -9.77 -28.15
N ILE A 789 -3.97 -9.48 -26.96
CA ILE A 789 -2.85 -10.24 -26.38
C ILE A 789 -3.40 -11.32 -25.43
N PRO A 790 -3.19 -12.62 -25.71
CA PRO A 790 -3.72 -13.71 -24.90
C PRO A 790 -3.03 -13.77 -23.54
N LEU A 791 -3.75 -14.24 -22.51
CA LEU A 791 -3.22 -14.36 -21.14
C LEU A 791 -2.04 -15.33 -21.00
N THR A 792 -1.86 -16.22 -21.97
CA THR A 792 -0.71 -17.12 -22.08
C THR A 792 0.56 -16.45 -22.63
N SER A 793 0.46 -15.21 -23.13
CA SER A 793 1.60 -14.48 -23.67
C SER A 793 2.48 -13.91 -22.58
N ARG A 794 3.81 -14.01 -22.74
CA ARG A 794 4.78 -13.34 -21.84
C ARG A 794 4.65 -11.82 -21.85
N ALA A 795 4.11 -11.26 -22.93
CA ALA A 795 3.93 -9.82 -23.06
C ALA A 795 2.93 -9.22 -22.07
N VAL A 796 2.04 -10.05 -21.48
CA VAL A 796 0.99 -9.63 -20.52
C VAL A 796 1.54 -8.82 -19.35
N ILE A 797 2.70 -9.19 -18.79
CA ILE A 797 3.28 -8.53 -17.61
C ILE A 797 3.71 -7.08 -17.96
N PHE A 798 4.14 -6.85 -19.19
CA PHE A 798 4.53 -5.55 -19.70
C PHE A 798 3.34 -4.63 -19.99
N LEU A 799 2.09 -5.11 -19.84
CA LEU A 799 0.87 -4.31 -20.04
C LEU A 799 0.42 -3.54 -18.78
N ILE A 800 1.12 -3.65 -17.64
CA ILE A 800 0.78 -2.96 -16.39
C ILE A 800 0.62 -1.44 -16.62
N LEU A 801 1.61 -0.77 -17.19
CA LEU A 801 1.53 0.67 -17.46
C LEU A 801 0.41 1.05 -18.45
N PRO A 802 0.30 0.45 -19.65
CA PRO A 802 -0.82 0.72 -20.56
C PRO A 802 -2.20 0.49 -19.95
N LEU A 803 -2.39 -0.61 -19.19
CA LEU A 803 -3.65 -0.93 -18.53
C LEU A 803 -3.96 0.04 -17.39
N MET A 804 -2.95 0.49 -16.63
CA MET A 804 -3.10 1.51 -15.60
C MET A 804 -3.59 2.85 -16.19
N ILE A 805 -3.00 3.30 -17.29
CA ILE A 805 -3.37 4.56 -17.94
C ILE A 805 -4.77 4.48 -18.56
N ALA A 806 -5.07 3.41 -19.30
CA ALA A 806 -6.34 3.28 -20.02
C ALA A 806 -7.50 2.85 -19.11
N GLY A 807 -7.26 1.92 -18.17
CA GLY A 807 -8.28 1.41 -17.25
C GLY A 807 -8.82 2.48 -16.31
N CYS A 808 -7.97 3.42 -15.86
CA CYS A 808 -8.44 4.57 -15.08
C CYS A 808 -9.32 5.54 -15.87
N GLU A 809 -9.31 5.49 -17.21
CA GLU A 809 -10.16 6.30 -18.09
C GLU A 809 -11.43 5.55 -18.55
N ALA A 810 -11.62 4.29 -18.15
CA ALA A 810 -12.83 3.52 -18.44
C ALA A 810 -14.06 4.12 -17.73
N THR A 811 -15.03 4.56 -18.53
CA THR A 811 -16.29 5.17 -18.06
C THR A 811 -17.41 4.14 -17.96
N ASP A 812 -17.55 3.31 -18.99
CA ASP A 812 -18.70 2.42 -19.17
C ASP A 812 -18.55 1.12 -18.36
N ALA A 813 -19.68 0.58 -17.90
CA ALA A 813 -19.69 -0.57 -16.99
C ALA A 813 -19.01 -1.82 -17.58
N GLU A 814 -19.20 -2.07 -18.88
CA GLU A 814 -18.59 -3.20 -19.61
C GLU A 814 -17.07 -3.05 -19.69
N ASP A 815 -16.55 -1.86 -20.02
CA ASP A 815 -15.10 -1.58 -20.02
C ASP A 815 -14.50 -1.72 -18.61
N ARG A 816 -15.20 -1.27 -17.56
CA ARG A 816 -14.75 -1.39 -16.16
C ARG A 816 -14.76 -2.83 -15.65
N GLU A 817 -15.74 -3.63 -16.06
CA GLU A 817 -15.79 -5.08 -15.80
C GLU A 817 -14.60 -5.76 -16.49
N TRP A 818 -14.41 -5.52 -17.79
CA TRP A 818 -13.31 -6.08 -18.56
C TRP A 818 -11.93 -5.72 -18.00
N VAL A 819 -11.72 -4.45 -17.62
CA VAL A 819 -10.48 -3.99 -16.96
C VAL A 819 -10.27 -4.69 -15.62
N SER A 820 -11.33 -4.87 -14.82
CA SER A 820 -11.27 -5.57 -13.53
C SER A 820 -10.90 -7.04 -13.71
N ASP A 821 -11.46 -7.72 -14.70
CA ASP A 821 -11.17 -9.12 -15.00
C ASP A 821 -9.78 -9.32 -15.60
N ARG A 822 -9.32 -8.37 -16.43
CA ARG A 822 -7.95 -8.36 -16.95
C ARG A 822 -6.94 -8.19 -15.82
N TRP A 823 -7.17 -7.28 -14.88
CA TRP A 823 -6.34 -7.15 -13.68
C TRP A 823 -6.34 -8.44 -12.83
N GLN A 824 -7.50 -9.02 -12.53
CA GLN A 824 -7.61 -10.27 -11.77
C GLN A 824 -6.84 -11.42 -12.43
N SER A 825 -6.97 -11.56 -13.75
CA SER A 825 -6.23 -12.55 -14.54
C SER A 825 -4.72 -12.33 -14.46
N MET A 826 -4.26 -11.07 -14.48
CA MET A 826 -2.84 -10.73 -14.31
C MET A 826 -2.32 -11.00 -12.89
N ILE A 827 -3.15 -10.84 -11.85
CA ILE A 827 -2.78 -11.17 -10.45
C ILE A 827 -2.53 -12.68 -10.28
N MET A 828 -3.27 -13.54 -11.00
CA MET A 828 -3.02 -14.98 -10.98
C MET A 828 -1.67 -15.36 -11.61
N GLY A 829 -1.22 -14.60 -12.62
CA GLY A 829 0.08 -14.81 -13.30
C GLY A 829 1.27 -14.06 -12.68
N ASN A 830 1.02 -13.01 -11.87
CA ASN A 830 2.06 -12.18 -11.29
C ASN A 830 1.87 -11.96 -9.78
N SER A 831 2.78 -12.55 -9.01
CA SER A 831 2.77 -12.57 -7.55
C SER A 831 3.55 -11.43 -6.87
N SER A 832 3.96 -10.39 -7.59
CA SER A 832 4.72 -9.25 -7.03
C SER A 832 3.92 -8.29 -6.14
N GLY A 833 2.58 -8.39 -6.13
CA GLY A 833 1.67 -7.48 -5.41
C GLY A 833 1.42 -6.14 -6.13
N ILE A 834 2.24 -5.76 -7.11
CA ILE A 834 2.07 -4.51 -7.89
C ILE A 834 0.72 -4.49 -8.61
N VAL A 835 0.39 -5.59 -9.28
CA VAL A 835 -0.83 -5.74 -10.10
C VAL A 835 -2.12 -5.60 -9.26
N GLU A 836 -2.08 -6.11 -8.02
CA GLU A 836 -3.19 -6.03 -7.06
C GLU A 836 -3.42 -4.58 -6.62
N ARG A 837 -2.35 -3.85 -6.31
CA ARG A 837 -2.41 -2.42 -5.98
C ARG A 837 -2.80 -1.55 -7.17
N CYS A 838 -2.42 -1.90 -8.40
CA CYS A 838 -2.93 -1.22 -9.60
C CYS A 838 -4.46 -1.35 -9.73
N LEU A 839 -5.04 -2.52 -9.44
CA LEU A 839 -6.49 -2.72 -9.41
C LEU A 839 -7.15 -1.86 -8.32
N GLU A 840 -6.56 -1.78 -7.13
CA GLU A 840 -7.05 -0.92 -6.04
C GLU A 840 -7.05 0.56 -6.43
N VAL A 841 -5.96 1.08 -7.01
CA VAL A 841 -5.90 2.48 -7.50
C VAL A 841 -6.91 2.71 -8.62
N THR A 842 -7.06 1.75 -9.55
CA THR A 842 -8.03 1.84 -10.65
C THR A 842 -9.45 1.99 -10.10
N ARG A 843 -9.83 1.16 -9.12
CA ARG A 843 -11.15 1.20 -8.46
C ARG A 843 -11.36 2.48 -7.64
N GLU A 844 -10.34 2.98 -6.94
CA GLU A 844 -10.43 4.24 -6.21
C GLU A 844 -10.58 5.44 -7.17
N VAL A 845 -9.95 5.44 -8.34
CA VAL A 845 -10.16 6.47 -9.38
C VAL A 845 -11.62 6.48 -9.85
N TRP A 846 -12.19 5.33 -10.19
CA TRP A 846 -13.61 5.21 -10.57
C TRP A 846 -14.52 5.74 -9.45
N LYS A 847 -14.37 5.22 -8.22
CA LYS A 847 -15.13 5.65 -7.04
C LYS A 847 -15.08 7.16 -6.78
N ARG A 848 -13.92 7.80 -6.99
CA ARG A 848 -13.78 9.27 -6.83
C ARG A 848 -14.50 10.07 -7.91
N ARG A 849 -14.57 9.55 -9.14
CA ARG A 849 -15.29 10.18 -10.26
C ARG A 849 -16.81 10.01 -10.05
N ASP A 850 -17.26 8.79 -9.80
CA ASP A 850 -18.69 8.46 -9.59
C ASP A 850 -19.29 9.19 -8.38
N GLY A 851 -18.54 9.30 -7.28
CA GLY A 851 -18.95 10.01 -6.06
C GLY A 851 -19.10 11.54 -6.21
N LYS A 852 -18.71 12.10 -7.35
CA LYS A 852 -18.96 13.51 -7.71
C LYS A 852 -20.27 13.66 -8.47
N GLU A 853 -20.60 12.73 -9.35
CA GLU A 853 -21.79 12.76 -10.21
C GLU A 853 -23.07 12.76 -9.34
N SER A 854 -23.13 11.84 -8.37
CA SER A 854 -24.18 11.77 -7.33
C SER A 854 -24.32 13.03 -6.46
N ARG A 855 -23.26 13.83 -6.27
CA ARG A 855 -23.34 15.14 -5.58
C ARG A 855 -23.89 16.25 -6.48
N CYS A 856 -23.70 16.13 -7.79
CA CYS A 856 -24.15 17.12 -8.76
C CYS A 856 -25.66 16.99 -9.03
N GLU A 857 -26.18 15.76 -9.09
CA GLU A 857 -27.62 15.49 -9.30
C GLU A 857 -28.50 16.13 -8.20
N THR A 858 -28.07 16.09 -6.94
CA THR A 858 -28.77 16.75 -5.82
C THR A 858 -28.94 18.26 -5.98
N CYS A 859 -28.11 18.95 -6.76
CA CYS A 859 -28.26 20.38 -7.02
C CYS A 859 -29.25 20.70 -8.16
N SER A 860 -29.49 19.76 -9.08
CA SER A 860 -30.34 19.97 -10.25
C SER A 860 -31.84 19.92 -9.96
N HIS A 861 -32.26 19.34 -8.83
CA HIS A 861 -33.67 19.30 -8.41
C HIS A 861 -34.17 20.61 -7.78
N LEU A 862 -33.29 21.56 -7.44
CA LEU A 862 -33.66 22.85 -6.83
C LEU A 862 -33.92 23.97 -7.85
N SER A 863 -33.70 23.75 -9.15
CA SER A 863 -33.85 24.78 -10.19
C SER A 863 -35.21 24.80 -10.92
N ASN A 864 -36.12 23.85 -10.64
CA ASN A 864 -37.40 23.71 -11.34
C ASN A 864 -38.61 24.32 -10.61
N GLY A 865 -38.44 25.52 -10.06
CA GLY A 865 -39.58 26.30 -9.60
C GLY A 865 -39.21 27.63 -8.95
N PHE A 866 -39.29 28.72 -9.71
CA PHE A 866 -39.92 29.96 -9.21
C PHE A 866 -40.39 30.84 -10.37
N ASP A 867 -41.68 31.19 -10.34
CA ASP A 867 -42.30 32.13 -11.26
C ASP A 867 -42.12 33.58 -10.77
N ARG A 868 -42.44 34.56 -11.60
CA ARG A 868 -42.09 35.99 -11.43
C ARG A 868 -42.70 36.64 -10.18
N GLY A 869 -41.90 37.36 -9.38
CA GLY A 869 -42.46 38.34 -8.43
C GLY A 869 -41.50 39.05 -7.46
N VAL A 870 -41.13 40.29 -7.80
CA VAL A 870 -40.83 41.45 -6.90
C VAL A 870 -39.75 41.33 -5.79
N LEU A 871 -38.87 42.33 -5.76
CA LEU A 871 -37.79 42.53 -4.78
C LEU A 871 -38.28 42.81 -3.34
N THR A 872 -37.70 42.10 -2.36
CA THR A 872 -37.38 42.67 -1.03
C THR A 872 -36.07 42.08 -0.50
N GLN A 873 -35.29 42.88 0.23
CA GLN A 873 -33.99 42.49 0.80
C GLN A 873 -34.17 41.76 2.14
N ASN A 874 -33.51 40.62 2.35
CA ASN A 874 -32.57 40.38 3.46
C ASN A 874 -31.89 39.00 3.32
N GLY A 875 -30.72 38.85 3.94
CA GLY A 875 -29.72 37.83 3.58
C GLY A 875 -30.02 36.39 4.01
N PHE A 876 -29.37 35.44 3.32
CA PHE A 876 -29.32 34.02 3.62
C PHE A 876 -27.92 33.44 3.35
N ASP A 877 -27.60 32.33 4.02
CA ASP A 877 -26.28 31.70 4.10
C ASP A 877 -25.66 31.27 2.76
N THR A 878 -24.36 31.52 2.62
CA THR A 878 -23.54 30.97 1.52
C THR A 878 -22.83 29.69 1.94
N SER A 879 -23.53 28.56 1.82
CA SER A 879 -22.97 27.21 2.04
C SER A 879 -23.15 26.26 0.84
N CYS A 880 -23.11 26.79 -0.39
CA CYS A 880 -23.02 25.98 -1.60
C CYS A 880 -22.04 26.58 -2.62
N GLN A 881 -20.80 26.08 -2.68
CA GLN A 881 -19.80 26.46 -3.69
C GLN A 881 -20.01 25.74 -5.03
N CYS A 882 -21.20 25.89 -5.60
CA CYS A 882 -21.41 25.70 -7.04
C CYS A 882 -21.30 27.06 -7.73
N SER A 883 -20.08 27.60 -7.81
CA SER A 883 -19.81 28.88 -8.45
C SER A 883 -19.98 28.78 -9.96
N TYR A 884 -21.14 29.21 -10.45
CA TYR A 884 -21.41 29.58 -11.83
C TYR A 884 -20.36 30.61 -12.28
N GLU A 885 -19.43 30.26 -13.18
CA GLU A 885 -18.46 31.23 -13.71
C GLU A 885 -19.19 32.19 -14.67
N GLY A 886 -19.31 33.45 -14.25
CA GLY A 886 -20.08 34.47 -14.95
C GLY A 886 -19.31 35.23 -16.02
N SER A 887 -20.01 35.49 -17.13
CA SER A 887 -19.87 36.68 -18.00
C SER A 887 -18.46 37.08 -18.48
N LEU A 888 -18.08 36.56 -19.65
CA LEU A 888 -17.07 37.17 -20.52
C LEU A 888 -17.43 38.64 -20.84
N ASN A 889 -16.49 39.55 -20.59
CA ASN A 889 -16.45 40.87 -21.23
C ASN A 889 -15.27 40.93 -22.23
N SER A 890 -15.37 41.87 -23.16
CA SER A 890 -14.84 41.74 -24.53
C SER A 890 -13.33 41.95 -24.75
N ALA A 891 -12.88 41.46 -25.91
CA ALA A 891 -11.71 41.87 -26.69
C ALA A 891 -10.34 41.20 -26.42
N SER A 892 -10.19 39.94 -26.84
CA SER A 892 -9.16 39.57 -27.83
C SER A 892 -9.56 38.29 -28.57
N PHE A 893 -9.38 38.24 -29.89
CA PHE A 893 -9.82 37.12 -30.74
C PHE A 893 -8.65 36.14 -31.01
N VAL A 894 -9.02 34.89 -31.36
CA VAL A 894 -8.21 33.80 -31.96
C VAL A 894 -7.82 32.63 -31.01
N TYR A 895 -8.46 31.48 -31.26
CA TYR A 895 -8.20 30.11 -30.76
C TYR A 895 -8.22 29.84 -29.25
N GLN A 896 -9.41 29.91 -28.64
CA GLN A 896 -9.77 29.03 -27.52
C GLN A 896 -10.48 27.77 -28.06
N GLY A 897 -9.78 26.63 -28.01
CA GLY A 897 -10.44 25.32 -28.11
C GLY A 897 -11.20 25.04 -26.82
N GLN A 898 -12.49 24.69 -26.93
CA GLN A 898 -13.31 24.37 -25.75
C GLN A 898 -12.78 23.14 -25.02
N ILE A 899 -12.21 23.33 -23.84
CA ILE A 899 -12.03 22.26 -22.86
C ILE A 899 -13.45 21.85 -22.43
N LYS A 900 -14.00 20.76 -23.00
CA LYS A 900 -15.27 20.17 -22.56
C LYS A 900 -15.19 19.90 -21.05
N ALA A 901 -16.28 20.12 -20.32
CA ALA A 901 -16.28 20.12 -18.85
C ALA A 901 -15.67 18.85 -18.20
N GLY A 902 -15.87 17.66 -18.78
CA GLY A 902 -15.26 16.41 -18.28
C GLY A 902 -13.74 16.29 -18.49
N CYS A 903 -13.15 17.08 -19.38
CA CYS A 903 -11.71 17.00 -19.69
C CYS A 903 -10.83 17.50 -18.53
N ALA A 904 -11.34 18.42 -17.70
CA ALA A 904 -10.61 18.97 -16.55
C ALA A 904 -10.35 17.93 -15.44
N GLU A 905 -11.16 16.87 -15.37
CA GLU A 905 -11.08 15.85 -14.31
C GLU A 905 -9.95 14.83 -14.56
N ASN A 906 -9.58 14.66 -15.83
CA ASN A 906 -8.65 13.63 -16.26
C ASN A 906 -7.24 14.19 -16.54
N VAL A 907 -7.01 15.48 -16.27
CA VAL A 907 -5.68 16.13 -16.35
C VAL A 907 -4.79 15.62 -15.22
N VAL A 908 -3.48 15.45 -15.43
CA VAL A 908 -2.50 14.96 -14.41
C VAL A 908 -2.39 15.81 -13.13
N LYS A 909 -2.96 17.02 -13.12
CA LYS A 909 -3.08 17.93 -11.95
C LYS A 909 -4.36 17.68 -11.13
N SER A 910 -5.29 16.88 -11.63
CA SER A 910 -6.56 16.60 -10.98
C SER A 910 -6.41 15.63 -9.81
N ARG A 911 -7.21 15.83 -8.75
CA ARG A 911 -7.36 14.88 -7.64
C ARG A 911 -8.05 13.55 -8.03
N TYR A 912 -8.66 13.53 -9.21
CA TYR A 912 -9.33 12.37 -9.82
C TYR A 912 -8.41 11.62 -10.82
N HIS A 913 -7.15 12.06 -10.97
CA HIS A 913 -6.15 11.37 -11.78
C HIS A 913 -5.40 10.32 -10.94
N TRP A 914 -5.08 9.19 -11.54
CA TRP A 914 -4.46 8.05 -10.85
C TRP A 914 -3.11 8.39 -10.22
N LEU A 915 -2.30 9.25 -10.84
CA LEU A 915 -1.04 9.73 -10.27
C LEU A 915 -1.25 10.55 -8.97
N SER A 916 -2.41 11.17 -8.79
CA SER A 916 -2.76 11.88 -7.56
C SER A 916 -3.20 10.90 -6.46
N VAL A 917 -3.96 9.87 -6.82
CA VAL A 917 -4.30 8.76 -5.89
C VAL A 917 -3.03 8.08 -5.38
N MET A 918 -2.10 7.71 -6.27
CA MET A 918 -0.82 7.11 -5.89
C MET A 918 0.00 8.01 -4.95
N ASN A 919 0.04 9.31 -5.23
CA ASN A 919 0.74 10.30 -4.39
C ASN A 919 0.09 10.46 -3.00
N GLU A 920 -1.25 10.52 -2.92
CA GLU A 920 -1.98 10.55 -1.65
C GLU A 920 -1.80 9.27 -0.83
N TRP A 921 -1.62 8.13 -1.50
CA TRP A 921 -1.34 6.82 -0.89
C TRP A 921 0.14 6.62 -0.52
N ALA A 922 1.02 7.59 -0.81
CA ALA A 922 2.47 7.48 -0.71
C ALA A 922 3.06 6.27 -1.47
N TRP A 923 2.37 5.82 -2.53
CA TRP A 923 2.70 4.61 -3.28
C TRP A 923 3.42 4.96 -4.59
N GLU A 924 4.71 5.25 -4.48
CA GLU A 924 5.63 5.39 -5.62
C GLU A 924 6.21 4.00 -6.00
N VAL A 925 5.97 3.52 -7.23
CA VAL A 925 6.37 2.16 -7.67
C VAL A 925 6.70 2.12 -9.17
N MET A 926 7.61 1.23 -9.59
CA MET A 926 7.83 0.93 -11.00
C MET A 926 6.64 0.14 -11.58
N LEU A 927 6.04 0.63 -12.69
CA LEU A 927 4.86 0.01 -13.33
C LEU A 927 5.22 -0.93 -14.50
N GLY A 928 5.98 -1.99 -14.21
CA GLY A 928 6.30 -3.10 -15.13
C GLY A 928 7.11 -4.21 -14.49
#